data_AF-A0A534Q1W9-F1
#
_entry.id   AF-A0A534Q1W9-F1
#
_cell.length_a   1.000
_cell.length_b   1.000
_cell.length_c   1.000
_cell.angle_alpha   90.00
_cell.angle_beta   90.00
_cell.angle_gamma   90.00
#
_symmetry.space_group_name_H-M   'P 1'
#
loop_
_entity.id
_entity.type
_entity.pdbx_description
1 polymer ?
#
loop_
_entity_poly.entity_id
_entity_poly.type
_entity_poly.pdbx_seq_one_letter_code
_entity_poly.pdbx_strand_id
1 'polypeptide(L)'
;MKKTPMERVEIPQKEAGSQSTAEIAAALLEHRRAVRIAGLRGAARAVWVAQLARAHGDRPLLVIVPNAKAGDAFVADLACALGEVPGSGRLRAFPRYDTQPYERFSPQPFVVAQRMDVLYRWLASPPPQVARSEAKPSEVHQVGRAEPAPIVVAPWTALAPRVPTRELVRGRTVHLELGQTIDRDALVATLVGAGYSRLPLVEERGELAVRGGILDIFPPHRASPVRIELLGDEVESIREFDPASQRSQTPLGHVVAPPPRDVLPDRAFVIERSDALRALAAHEGVSARAADEMIDSLLRGHVPPGAEALAPLLLPGTETVFDFLPDDTLVVIDDLEAGHQRMLRYAEESLENYELARGSGRLVCAPSEVALGPEVLEQAALSRRALILEQIDLADPSDGIERLAISTHGHAELRAALARTRASETALAPLARRIADWRAARYRIVLSAGSLSHAERLRGLLADYRVAAVVESEPKPCWRWSAAGRVEIRIAPLSEGFTLPSDRLALVTEEEIFGPRAKRRVAAHPAWPAGASLESLAQLAPGDYLVHAEHGIGIYRGLVDLELRGVAGEFLRIEYAEQARLFVPVHRISQVQRYAGSDGHVPRIDKLGGETWRKAKKGVAHSLRDLARELLAVHAARELAQGFSFSPRDRLQEEFEATFPYDETPDQLAAIEDTLADMQRERPMDRIVCGDVGYGKTEVAVRAAFRAALDGKQVAVLVPTTILCQQHEETFRERFKGYPVRIEALSRFQTPARAKRVLEGLADGTVDVVIGTHRLLQKTVMFRDLGLLVIDEEHRFGVAHKERIKQLKKTVDVLTLTATPIPRTLQLAFAGLRDLSVIDTPPADRLAIRTQVGRYSEEVMREAILREMRRGGQVFLVHNRVQTIGAMAETLARIVPEAVVVVAHGQLPERELEKRTLGFMHGQADVLLCTTIIESGVDNPRANTIIVNRADALGLAQLYQLRGRVGRSTQRAYAYLMVNAPDNLSPDARKRLEAIQDLSELGSGFRLANLDLAPSSRATSPRSATRPTWRCSRRRSKRCAASRTRRRSIRRSGCPSPRGCPRSTCRPSTSGSYSTSGSRAAAATRRSTGCATRC
;
A
#
# COMPACT_ATOMS: atom_id res chain seq x y z
N MET A 1 -41.13 54.18 -17.73
CA MET A 1 -40.81 53.68 -19.08
C MET A 1 -41.24 52.22 -19.16
N LYS A 2 -41.88 51.85 -20.28
CA LYS A 2 -42.63 50.60 -20.46
C LYS A 2 -41.77 49.35 -20.18
N LYS A 3 -42.28 48.45 -19.31
CA LYS A 3 -41.76 47.09 -19.14
C LYS A 3 -42.09 46.28 -20.39
N THR A 4 -41.09 45.94 -21.19
CA THR A 4 -41.19 44.90 -22.21
C THR A 4 -41.24 43.54 -21.51
N PRO A 5 -42.13 42.60 -21.87
CA PRO A 5 -42.13 41.27 -21.28
C PRO A 5 -40.89 40.52 -21.78
N MET A 6 -40.08 39.99 -20.87
CA MET A 6 -39.04 39.01 -21.21
C MET A 6 -39.74 37.77 -21.77
N GLU A 7 -39.40 37.40 -23.00
CA GLU A 7 -39.81 36.14 -23.63
C GLU A 7 -39.40 34.97 -22.72
N ARG A 8 -40.39 34.21 -22.25
CA ARG A 8 -40.18 32.82 -21.84
C ARG A 8 -39.81 32.06 -23.11
N VAL A 9 -38.53 31.74 -23.27
CA VAL A 9 -38.13 30.68 -24.21
C VAL A 9 -38.55 29.37 -23.56
N GLU A 10 -39.69 28.83 -24.00
CA GLU A 10 -40.13 27.49 -23.62
C GLU A 10 -39.08 26.48 -24.11
N ILE A 11 -38.44 25.74 -23.19
CA ILE A 11 -37.85 24.45 -23.54
C ILE A 11 -39.01 23.62 -24.09
N PRO A 12 -38.94 23.11 -25.33
CA PRO A 12 -40.04 22.36 -25.90
C PRO A 12 -40.37 21.20 -24.97
N GLN A 13 -41.58 21.22 -24.38
CA GLN A 13 -42.21 20.05 -23.79
C GLN A 13 -42.55 19.04 -24.90
N LYS A 14 -41.55 18.60 -25.66
CA LYS A 14 -41.63 17.35 -26.42
C LYS A 14 -41.36 16.24 -25.42
N GLU A 15 -42.24 15.24 -25.40
CA GLU A 15 -42.16 14.05 -24.55
C GLU A 15 -40.70 13.68 -24.21
N ALA A 16 -40.36 13.69 -22.93
CA ALA A 16 -39.03 13.43 -22.37
C ALA A 16 -38.45 12.02 -22.70
N GLY A 17 -39.07 11.28 -23.63
CA GLY A 17 -38.64 9.97 -24.12
C GLY A 17 -37.88 9.97 -25.45
N SER A 18 -37.73 11.11 -26.17
CA SER A 18 -37.13 11.13 -27.53
C SER A 18 -35.76 11.79 -27.67
N GLN A 19 -35.31 12.59 -26.70
CA GLN A 19 -34.01 13.27 -26.75
C GLN A 19 -32.92 12.44 -26.06
N SER A 20 -31.74 12.37 -26.68
CA SER A 20 -30.57 11.71 -26.10
C SER A 20 -29.99 12.54 -24.96
N THR A 21 -29.30 11.89 -24.01
CA THR A 21 -28.66 12.62 -22.90
C THR A 21 -27.64 13.68 -23.35
N ALA A 22 -27.00 13.46 -24.51
CA ALA A 22 -26.06 14.39 -25.10
C ALA A 22 -26.72 15.68 -25.63
N GLU A 23 -27.94 15.58 -26.17
CA GLU A 23 -28.72 16.73 -26.64
C GLU A 23 -29.18 17.58 -25.46
N ILE A 24 -29.63 16.93 -24.39
CA ILE A 24 -30.01 17.60 -23.13
C ILE A 24 -28.80 18.31 -22.53
N ALA A 25 -27.64 17.62 -22.46
CA ALA A 25 -26.39 18.19 -21.99
C ALA A 25 -25.99 19.45 -22.79
N ALA A 26 -26.13 19.43 -24.12
CA ALA A 26 -25.81 20.58 -24.97
C ALA A 26 -26.78 21.75 -24.75
N ALA A 27 -28.09 21.50 -24.64
CA ALA A 27 -29.08 22.53 -24.38
C ALA A 27 -28.85 23.23 -23.03
N LEU A 28 -28.53 22.47 -21.98
CA LEU A 28 -28.22 23.01 -20.65
C LEU A 28 -26.98 23.92 -20.65
N LEU A 29 -26.07 23.73 -21.61
CA LEU A 29 -24.93 24.61 -21.84
C LEU A 29 -25.29 25.97 -22.48
N GLU A 30 -26.57 26.29 -22.65
CA GLU A 30 -27.06 27.63 -23.01
C GLU A 30 -27.71 28.39 -21.82
N HIS A 31 -28.12 27.68 -20.76
CA HIS A 31 -28.77 28.29 -19.58
C HIS A 31 -27.77 28.92 -18.61
N ARG A 32 -28.03 30.18 -18.20
CA ARG A 32 -27.21 30.91 -17.21
C ARG A 32 -27.65 30.74 -15.75
N ARG A 33 -28.80 30.13 -15.49
CA ARG A 33 -29.32 29.88 -14.13
C ARG A 33 -29.06 28.44 -13.70
N ALA A 34 -29.13 28.18 -12.39
CA ALA A 34 -29.05 26.83 -11.87
C ALA A 34 -30.21 25.96 -12.40
N VAL A 35 -29.91 24.71 -12.74
CA VAL A 35 -30.90 23.72 -13.21
C VAL A 35 -30.79 22.45 -12.38
N ARG A 36 -31.93 21.89 -11.97
CA ARG A 36 -32.04 20.64 -11.20
C ARG A 36 -32.37 19.47 -12.10
N ILE A 37 -31.64 18.37 -11.93
CA ILE A 37 -31.74 17.16 -12.73
C ILE A 37 -32.04 16.00 -11.80
N ALA A 38 -33.28 15.51 -11.89
CA ALA A 38 -33.77 14.45 -11.02
C ALA A 38 -33.77 13.09 -11.72
N GLY A 39 -33.62 12.02 -10.94
CA GLY A 39 -33.84 10.64 -11.37
C GLY A 39 -32.60 9.89 -11.86
N LEU A 40 -31.39 10.46 -11.72
CA LEU A 40 -30.13 9.77 -12.03
C LEU A 40 -29.71 8.86 -10.86
N ARG A 41 -29.63 7.54 -11.09
CA ARG A 41 -29.26 6.54 -10.08
C ARG A 41 -27.89 5.91 -10.33
N GLY A 42 -27.21 5.53 -9.25
CA GLY A 42 -25.93 4.80 -9.32
C GLY A 42 -24.87 5.52 -10.17
N ALA A 43 -24.17 4.76 -11.02
CA ALA A 43 -23.15 5.27 -11.93
C ALA A 43 -23.71 6.10 -13.11
N ALA A 44 -25.04 6.20 -13.28
CA ALA A 44 -25.64 7.01 -14.34
C ALA A 44 -25.25 8.49 -14.22
N ARG A 45 -25.04 8.98 -12.98
CA ARG A 45 -24.59 10.35 -12.70
C ARG A 45 -23.22 10.63 -13.33
N ALA A 46 -22.26 9.73 -13.16
CA ALA A 46 -20.92 9.86 -13.75
C ALA A 46 -20.94 9.75 -15.28
N VAL A 47 -21.76 8.85 -15.83
CA VAL A 47 -21.96 8.74 -17.29
C VAL A 47 -22.56 10.03 -17.86
N TRP A 48 -23.52 10.62 -17.14
CA TRP A 48 -24.14 11.88 -17.55
C TRP A 48 -23.15 13.05 -17.47
N VAL A 49 -22.35 13.14 -16.40
CA VAL A 49 -21.27 14.12 -16.28
C VAL A 49 -20.18 13.94 -17.37
N ALA A 50 -19.88 12.70 -17.79
CA ALA A 50 -18.96 12.47 -18.90
C ALA A 50 -19.50 13.02 -20.24
N GLN A 51 -20.81 12.88 -20.50
CA GLN A 51 -21.45 13.48 -21.68
C GLN A 51 -21.47 15.01 -21.60
N LEU A 52 -21.73 15.57 -20.41
CA LEU A 52 -21.60 17.00 -20.17
C LEU A 52 -20.19 17.49 -20.44
N ALA A 53 -19.17 16.82 -19.91
CA ALA A 53 -17.77 17.19 -20.11
C ALA A 53 -17.41 17.20 -21.60
N ARG A 54 -17.92 16.22 -22.35
CA ARG A 54 -17.79 16.18 -23.82
C ARG A 54 -18.45 17.37 -24.50
N ALA A 55 -19.69 17.71 -24.12
CA ALA A 55 -20.41 18.86 -24.67
C ALA A 55 -19.75 20.20 -24.26
N HIS A 56 -19.16 20.26 -23.06
CA HIS A 56 -18.49 21.44 -22.53
C HIS A 56 -17.13 21.70 -23.19
N GLY A 57 -16.51 20.67 -23.79
CA GLY A 57 -15.19 20.77 -24.42
C GLY A 57 -14.06 20.91 -23.39
N ASP A 58 -12.94 21.51 -23.77
CA ASP A 58 -11.73 21.63 -22.94
C ASP A 58 -11.81 22.70 -21.82
N ARG A 59 -13.03 23.13 -21.47
CA ARG A 59 -13.33 24.13 -20.42
C ARG A 59 -13.45 23.48 -19.04
N PRO A 60 -13.11 24.19 -17.95
CA PRO A 60 -13.09 23.64 -16.59
C PRO A 60 -14.46 23.13 -16.13
N LEU A 61 -14.46 22.04 -15.38
CA LEU A 61 -15.65 21.45 -14.78
C LEU A 61 -15.34 21.07 -13.33
N LEU A 62 -16.17 21.50 -12.39
CA LEU A 62 -16.08 21.14 -10.97
C LEU A 62 -17.30 20.31 -10.57
N VAL A 63 -17.08 19.07 -10.15
CA VAL A 63 -18.10 18.21 -9.53
C VAL A 63 -17.96 18.29 -8.01
N ILE A 64 -18.97 18.79 -7.33
CA ILE A 64 -19.07 18.85 -5.88
C ILE A 64 -19.89 17.66 -5.39
N VAL A 65 -19.34 16.88 -4.47
CA VAL A 65 -19.95 15.64 -3.94
C VAL A 65 -20.18 15.75 -2.43
N PRO A 66 -21.11 14.98 -1.83
CA PRO A 66 -21.49 15.17 -0.43
C PRO A 66 -20.35 14.87 0.55
N ASN A 67 -19.49 13.89 0.26
CA ASN A 67 -18.40 13.50 1.14
C ASN A 67 -17.26 12.80 0.40
N ALA A 68 -16.13 12.58 1.08
CA ALA A 68 -14.93 11.98 0.47
C ALA A 68 -15.16 10.56 -0.09
N LYS A 69 -15.98 9.73 0.57
CA LYS A 69 -16.31 8.38 0.08
C LYS A 69 -17.09 8.43 -1.23
N ALA A 70 -18.06 9.36 -1.32
CA ALA A 70 -18.78 9.61 -2.55
C ALA A 70 -17.85 10.14 -3.65
N GLY A 71 -16.89 11.01 -3.30
CA GLY A 71 -15.90 11.53 -4.24
C GLY A 71 -15.00 10.47 -4.85
N ASP A 72 -14.46 9.57 -4.04
CA ASP A 72 -13.62 8.49 -4.56
C ASP A 72 -14.41 7.58 -5.53
N ALA A 73 -15.66 7.25 -5.18
CA ALA A 73 -16.53 6.47 -6.04
C ALA A 73 -16.85 7.22 -7.35
N PHE A 74 -17.15 8.51 -7.26
CA PHE A 74 -17.49 9.34 -8.41
C PHE A 74 -16.28 9.53 -9.35
N VAL A 75 -15.07 9.71 -8.81
CA VAL A 75 -13.83 9.78 -9.60
C VAL A 75 -13.59 8.48 -10.35
N ALA A 76 -13.76 7.33 -9.70
CA ALA A 76 -13.61 6.03 -10.33
C ALA A 76 -14.64 5.83 -11.46
N ASP A 77 -15.91 6.14 -11.18
CA ASP A 77 -16.98 6.01 -12.16
C ASP A 77 -16.79 6.97 -13.35
N LEU A 78 -16.39 8.21 -13.09
CA LEU A 78 -16.18 9.24 -14.12
C LEU A 78 -14.93 8.93 -14.96
N ALA A 79 -13.85 8.42 -14.37
CA ALA A 79 -12.68 7.96 -15.11
C ALA A 79 -13.06 6.85 -16.10
N CYS A 80 -13.85 5.87 -15.62
CA CYS A 80 -14.38 4.80 -16.47
C CYS A 80 -15.24 5.37 -17.60
N ALA A 81 -16.17 6.28 -17.28
CA ALA A 81 -17.07 6.89 -18.25
C ALA A 81 -16.34 7.77 -19.28
N LEU A 82 -15.23 8.41 -18.93
CA LEU A 82 -14.39 9.18 -19.84
C LEU A 82 -13.44 8.29 -20.66
N GLY A 83 -13.23 7.04 -20.25
CA GLY A 83 -12.22 6.18 -20.85
C GLY A 83 -10.80 6.67 -20.56
N GLU A 84 -10.58 7.28 -19.39
CA GLU A 84 -9.29 7.77 -18.94
C GLU A 84 -8.78 6.88 -17.79
N VAL A 85 -7.46 6.65 -17.73
CA VAL A 85 -6.86 6.12 -16.51
C VAL A 85 -6.77 7.28 -15.50
N PRO A 86 -7.21 7.11 -14.24
CA PRO A 86 -7.10 8.16 -13.22
C PRO A 86 -5.68 8.76 -13.17
N GLY A 87 -5.57 10.08 -13.25
CA GLY A 87 -4.29 10.81 -13.24
C GLY A 87 -3.57 10.93 -14.60
N SER A 88 -3.98 10.19 -15.63
CA SER A 88 -3.38 10.27 -16.98
C SER A 88 -4.07 11.29 -17.91
N GLY A 89 -5.34 11.63 -17.64
CA GLY A 89 -6.14 12.57 -18.43
C GLY A 89 -6.32 13.92 -17.75
N ARG A 90 -7.47 14.58 -17.98
CA ARG A 90 -7.80 15.88 -17.34
C ARG A 90 -8.56 15.73 -16.02
N LEU A 91 -9.03 14.54 -15.69
CA LEU A 91 -9.71 14.25 -14.42
C LEU A 91 -8.74 14.32 -13.23
N ARG A 92 -9.11 15.09 -12.21
CA ARG A 92 -8.38 15.26 -10.95
C ARG A 92 -9.34 15.20 -9.76
N ALA A 93 -8.86 14.69 -8.64
CA ALA A 93 -9.56 14.79 -7.37
C ALA A 93 -8.95 15.94 -6.55
N PHE A 94 -9.81 16.75 -5.92
CA PHE A 94 -9.39 17.76 -4.95
C PHE A 94 -9.72 17.25 -3.53
N PRO A 95 -8.74 16.64 -2.83
CA PRO A 95 -9.01 15.96 -1.58
C PRO A 95 -9.23 16.97 -0.45
N ARG A 96 -10.04 16.57 0.54
CA ARG A 96 -10.05 17.24 1.85
C ARG A 96 -8.73 16.99 2.55
N TYR A 97 -8.38 17.82 3.53
CA TYR A 97 -7.32 17.46 4.47
C TYR A 97 -7.64 16.12 5.14
N ASP A 98 -6.59 15.31 5.31
CA ASP A 98 -6.69 13.99 5.92
C ASP A 98 -6.57 14.02 7.44
N THR A 99 -6.68 15.23 8.00
CA THR A 99 -6.82 15.60 9.41
C THR A 99 -8.21 16.18 9.67
N GLN A 100 -8.62 16.20 10.93
CA GLN A 100 -9.76 16.99 11.37
C GLN A 100 -9.37 18.47 11.51
N PRO A 101 -10.33 19.41 11.38
CA PRO A 101 -10.09 20.80 11.72
C PRO A 101 -9.49 20.92 13.12
N TYR A 102 -8.47 21.77 13.27
CA TYR A 102 -7.78 21.99 14.55
C TYR A 102 -7.07 20.78 15.16
N GLU A 103 -6.84 19.70 14.41
CA GLU A 103 -6.06 18.57 14.91
C GLU A 103 -4.59 18.97 15.18
N ARG A 104 -3.90 18.24 16.08
CA ARG A 104 -2.46 18.48 16.38
C ARG A 104 -1.51 18.07 15.23
N PHE A 105 -2.05 17.37 14.23
CA PHE A 105 -1.29 16.88 13.10
C PHE A 105 -1.54 17.77 11.89
N SER A 106 -0.49 17.99 11.10
CA SER A 106 -0.63 18.55 9.75
C SER A 106 -1.18 17.50 8.77
N PRO A 107 -1.85 17.94 7.69
CA PRO A 107 -2.18 17.07 6.58
C PRO A 107 -0.91 16.44 5.98
N GLN A 108 -1.04 15.25 5.39
CA GLN A 108 0.09 14.59 4.74
C GLN A 108 0.60 15.41 3.54
N PRO A 109 1.92 15.53 3.33
CA PRO A 109 2.48 16.31 2.23
C PRO A 109 1.90 15.96 0.86
N PHE A 110 1.69 14.66 0.57
CA PHE A 110 1.13 14.24 -0.72
C PHE A 110 -0.32 14.73 -0.94
N VAL A 111 -1.13 14.82 0.13
CA VAL A 111 -2.52 15.33 0.07
C VAL A 111 -2.51 16.82 -0.28
N VAL A 112 -1.62 17.57 0.38
CA VAL A 112 -1.45 19.01 0.12
C VAL A 112 -0.91 19.24 -1.29
N ALA A 113 0.09 18.47 -1.71
CA ALA A 113 0.63 18.51 -3.07
C ALA A 113 -0.45 18.26 -4.13
N GLN A 114 -1.38 17.31 -3.90
CA GLN A 114 -2.50 17.07 -4.80
C GLN A 114 -3.48 18.26 -4.86
N ARG A 115 -3.71 18.95 -3.74
CA ARG A 115 -4.52 20.19 -3.73
C ARG A 115 -3.81 21.29 -4.53
N MET A 116 -2.51 21.47 -4.30
CA MET A 116 -1.70 22.47 -5.00
C MET A 116 -1.58 22.21 -6.49
N ASP A 117 -1.56 20.94 -6.93
CA ASP A 117 -1.66 20.55 -8.35
C ASP A 117 -2.92 21.13 -9.00
N VAL A 118 -4.08 20.93 -8.39
CA VAL A 118 -5.36 21.42 -8.91
C VAL A 118 -5.40 22.95 -8.93
N LEU A 119 -5.00 23.62 -7.84
CA LEU A 119 -4.98 25.09 -7.77
C LEU A 119 -4.07 25.68 -8.84
N TYR A 120 -2.87 25.11 -9.02
CA TYR A 120 -1.93 25.54 -10.05
C TYR A 120 -2.49 25.30 -11.47
N ARG A 121 -3.15 24.17 -11.73
CA ARG A 121 -3.74 23.89 -13.05
C ARG A 121 -4.86 24.87 -13.41
N TRP A 122 -5.73 25.22 -12.45
CA TRP A 122 -6.74 26.26 -12.68
C TRP A 122 -6.11 27.62 -12.95
N LEU A 123 -5.02 27.95 -12.26
CA LEU A 123 -4.26 29.18 -12.42
C LEU A 123 -3.53 29.28 -13.78
N ALA A 124 -3.03 28.15 -14.28
CA ALA A 124 -2.24 28.04 -15.51
C ALA A 124 -3.08 27.80 -16.78
N SER A 125 -4.37 27.45 -16.64
CA SER A 125 -5.25 27.20 -17.78
C SER A 125 -5.57 28.52 -18.52
N PRO A 126 -5.22 28.67 -19.81
CA PRO A 126 -5.52 29.90 -20.55
C PRO A 126 -7.03 30.03 -20.82
N PRO A 127 -7.59 31.27 -20.85
CA PRO A 127 -8.97 31.48 -21.26
C PRO A 127 -9.18 31.07 -22.73
N PRO A 128 -10.31 30.42 -23.08
CA PRO A 128 -10.52 29.77 -24.38
C PRO A 128 -10.43 30.68 -25.62
N GLN A 129 -10.48 32.00 -25.46
CA GLN A 129 -10.42 32.95 -26.57
C GLN A 129 -9.01 33.11 -27.19
N VAL A 130 -7.95 32.81 -26.44
CA VAL A 130 -6.56 33.00 -26.93
C VAL A 130 -6.09 31.82 -27.79
N ALA A 131 -6.70 30.64 -27.64
CA ALA A 131 -6.28 29.42 -28.33
C ALA A 131 -6.78 29.29 -29.79
N ARG A 132 -7.59 30.24 -30.29
CA ARG A 132 -8.18 30.21 -31.65
C ARG A 132 -7.63 31.27 -32.63
N SER A 133 -6.52 31.93 -32.30
CA SER A 133 -5.86 32.83 -33.25
C SER A 133 -5.21 32.03 -34.39
N GLU A 134 -5.61 32.33 -35.63
CA GLU A 134 -5.24 31.70 -36.91
C GLU A 134 -3.77 31.88 -37.32
N ALA A 135 -2.82 31.59 -36.44
CA ALA A 135 -1.41 31.56 -36.80
C ALA A 135 -1.07 30.22 -37.51
N LYS A 136 -0.57 30.32 -38.74
CA LYS A 136 -0.19 29.17 -39.59
C LYS A 136 0.74 28.18 -38.87
N PRO A 137 0.50 26.87 -38.96
CA PRO A 137 1.28 25.83 -38.28
C PRO A 137 2.57 25.48 -39.05
N SER A 138 3.43 26.47 -39.25
CA SER A 138 4.74 26.26 -39.84
C SER A 138 5.67 27.34 -39.27
N GLU A 139 6.68 26.91 -38.50
CA GLU A 139 7.78 27.72 -37.95
C GLU A 139 7.61 28.32 -36.54
N VAL A 140 6.88 27.64 -35.64
CA VAL A 140 7.13 27.79 -34.19
C VAL A 140 7.54 26.43 -33.65
N HIS A 141 8.76 26.37 -33.12
CA HIS A 141 9.27 25.21 -32.38
C HIS A 141 8.27 24.79 -31.30
N GLN A 142 8.28 23.51 -30.94
CA GLN A 142 7.40 22.82 -29.98
C GLN A 142 7.22 23.52 -28.61
N VAL A 143 6.55 24.68 -28.57
CA VAL A 143 5.98 25.24 -27.36
C VAL A 143 4.80 24.36 -27.02
N GLY A 144 4.89 23.67 -25.89
CA GLY A 144 3.94 22.65 -25.45
C GLY A 144 2.49 23.12 -25.61
N ARG A 145 1.64 22.26 -26.18
CA ARG A 145 0.19 22.48 -26.15
C ARG A 145 -0.19 22.80 -24.70
N ALA A 146 -0.85 23.94 -24.48
CA ALA A 146 -1.46 24.25 -23.20
C ALA A 146 -2.33 23.07 -22.77
N GLU A 147 -2.07 22.53 -21.58
CA GLU A 147 -2.85 21.41 -21.07
C GLU A 147 -4.33 21.82 -20.93
N PRO A 148 -5.29 20.98 -21.33
CA PRO A 148 -6.71 21.29 -21.21
C PRO A 148 -7.11 21.47 -19.74
N ALA A 149 -8.12 22.32 -19.49
CA ALA A 149 -8.53 22.64 -18.13
C ALA A 149 -9.02 21.38 -17.38
N PRO A 150 -8.68 21.22 -16.10
CA PRO A 150 -8.98 20.00 -15.38
C PRO A 150 -10.49 19.81 -15.14
N ILE A 151 -10.92 18.55 -15.12
CA ILE A 151 -12.21 18.14 -14.55
C ILE A 151 -11.93 17.77 -13.10
N VAL A 152 -12.50 18.48 -12.15
CA VAL A 152 -12.19 18.32 -10.73
C VAL A 152 -13.36 17.73 -10.00
N VAL A 153 -13.15 16.69 -9.20
CA VAL A 153 -14.13 16.16 -8.25
C VAL A 153 -13.69 16.52 -6.84
N ALA A 154 -14.55 17.19 -6.06
CA ALA A 154 -14.23 17.68 -4.73
C ALA A 154 -15.40 17.44 -3.75
N PRO A 155 -15.17 16.87 -2.56
CA PRO A 155 -16.22 16.89 -1.54
C PRO A 155 -16.40 18.30 -1.00
N TRP A 156 -17.62 18.64 -0.53
CA TRP A 156 -17.92 19.94 0.07
C TRP A 156 -16.87 20.39 1.11
N THR A 157 -16.47 19.49 2.00
CA THR A 157 -15.47 19.79 3.05
C THR A 157 -14.06 20.06 2.54
N ALA A 158 -13.73 19.68 1.29
CA ALA A 158 -12.44 20.02 0.69
C ALA A 158 -12.37 21.48 0.22
N LEU A 159 -13.53 22.07 -0.11
CA LEU A 159 -13.68 23.44 -0.62
C LEU A 159 -13.82 24.47 0.51
N ALA A 160 -14.09 24.02 1.74
CA ALA A 160 -14.28 24.88 2.89
C ALA A 160 -13.01 25.60 3.39
N PRO A 161 -11.83 24.95 3.51
CA PRO A 161 -10.62 25.63 3.98
C PRO A 161 -10.21 26.76 3.03
N ARG A 162 -9.80 27.89 3.60
CA ARG A 162 -9.15 28.95 2.82
C ARG A 162 -7.80 28.49 2.29
N VAL A 163 -7.40 29.05 1.16
CA VAL A 163 -6.18 28.71 0.43
C VAL A 163 -5.28 29.95 0.27
N PRO A 164 -3.97 29.79 0.02
CA PRO A 164 -3.11 30.93 -0.31
C PRO A 164 -3.64 31.68 -1.54
N THR A 165 -3.37 32.98 -1.63
CA THR A 165 -3.83 33.79 -2.77
C THR A 165 -3.18 33.35 -4.08
N ARG A 166 -3.88 33.56 -5.19
CA ARG A 166 -3.35 33.32 -6.55
C ARG A 166 -2.02 34.05 -6.78
N GLU A 167 -1.90 35.28 -6.28
CA GLU A 167 -0.68 36.08 -6.36
C GLU A 167 0.48 35.41 -5.62
N LEU A 168 0.26 34.90 -4.41
CA LEU A 168 1.28 34.21 -3.64
C LEU A 168 1.72 32.91 -4.33
N VAL A 169 0.76 32.15 -4.87
CA VAL A 169 1.08 30.92 -5.62
C VAL A 169 1.90 31.25 -6.88
N ARG A 170 1.52 32.28 -7.66
CA ARG A 170 2.31 32.73 -8.83
C ARG A 170 3.71 33.18 -8.42
N GLY A 171 3.82 34.03 -7.40
CA GLY A 171 5.09 34.60 -6.95
C GLY A 171 6.06 33.57 -6.36
N ARG A 172 5.56 32.44 -5.83
CA ARG A 172 6.37 31.33 -5.31
C ARG A 172 6.54 30.18 -6.32
N THR A 173 6.04 30.32 -7.54
CA THR A 173 6.25 29.32 -8.61
C THR A 173 7.57 29.60 -9.31
N VAL A 174 8.44 28.59 -9.38
CA VAL A 174 9.74 28.69 -10.04
C VAL A 174 9.62 28.20 -11.48
N HIS A 175 10.16 28.96 -12.43
CA HIS A 175 10.24 28.60 -13.85
C HIS A 175 11.71 28.46 -14.25
N LEU A 176 12.05 27.35 -14.90
CA LEU A 176 13.38 27.08 -15.40
C LEU A 176 13.35 26.66 -16.86
N GLU A 177 14.22 27.24 -17.67
CA GLU A 177 14.35 26.93 -19.09
C GLU A 177 15.76 26.43 -19.42
N LEU A 178 15.86 25.61 -20.46
CA LEU A 178 17.14 25.16 -21.00
C LEU A 178 17.99 26.37 -21.43
N GLY A 179 19.26 26.41 -21.04
CA GLY A 179 20.19 27.51 -21.32
C GLY A 179 20.05 28.73 -20.40
N GLN A 180 19.17 28.69 -19.39
CA GLN A 180 19.06 29.77 -18.41
C GLN A 180 20.29 29.83 -17.51
N THR A 181 20.82 31.03 -17.26
CA THR A 181 21.85 31.26 -16.24
C THR A 181 21.21 31.47 -14.87
N ILE A 182 21.53 30.63 -13.89
CA ILE A 182 20.99 30.68 -12.53
C ILE A 182 22.02 30.21 -11.49
N ASP A 183 22.10 30.92 -10.37
CA ASP A 183 22.85 30.46 -9.20
C ASP A 183 22.12 29.28 -8.55
N ARG A 184 22.81 28.13 -8.48
CA ARG A 184 22.26 26.89 -7.91
C ARG A 184 21.80 27.06 -6.46
N ASP A 185 22.60 27.70 -5.62
CA ASP A 185 22.34 27.78 -4.18
C ASP A 185 21.20 28.76 -3.89
N ALA A 186 21.10 29.84 -4.66
CA ALA A 186 19.94 30.73 -4.66
C ALA A 186 18.67 30.00 -5.10
N LEU A 187 18.72 29.22 -6.19
CA LEU A 187 17.59 28.41 -6.65
C LEU A 187 17.12 27.42 -5.58
N VAL A 188 18.05 26.72 -4.93
CA VAL A 188 17.74 25.79 -3.82
C VAL A 188 17.08 26.54 -2.67
N ALA A 189 17.58 27.71 -2.28
CA ALA A 189 16.97 28.53 -1.24
C ALA A 189 15.54 28.97 -1.60
N THR A 190 15.30 29.35 -2.86
CA THR A 190 13.96 29.69 -3.37
C THR A 190 13.01 28.51 -3.34
N LEU A 191 13.45 27.32 -3.77
CA LEU A 191 12.63 26.10 -3.73
C LEU A 191 12.31 25.67 -2.30
N VAL A 192 13.29 25.71 -1.38
CA VAL A 192 13.04 25.45 0.05
C VAL A 192 12.05 26.47 0.61
N GLY A 193 12.21 27.75 0.27
CA GLY A 193 11.28 28.81 0.64
C GLY A 193 9.87 28.59 0.08
N ALA A 194 9.73 27.99 -1.11
CA ALA A 194 8.46 27.58 -1.69
C ALA A 194 7.86 26.31 -1.05
N GLY A 195 8.54 25.68 -0.09
CA GLY A 195 8.04 24.54 0.68
C GLY A 195 8.59 23.17 0.27
N TYR A 196 9.58 23.12 -0.63
CA TYR A 196 10.26 21.87 -0.98
C TYR A 196 11.19 21.38 0.14
N SER A 197 11.25 20.07 0.33
CA SER A 197 12.06 19.42 1.37
C SER A 197 13.36 18.88 0.77
N ARG A 198 14.50 19.30 1.32
CA ARG A 198 15.83 18.87 0.84
C ARG A 198 16.20 17.51 1.42
N LEU A 199 16.38 16.52 0.55
CA LEU A 199 16.74 15.14 0.89
C LEU A 199 17.98 14.65 0.10
N PRO A 200 18.59 13.52 0.49
CA PRO A 200 19.68 12.93 -0.29
C PRO A 200 19.25 12.39 -1.66
N LEU A 201 18.00 11.93 -1.77
CA LEU A 201 17.37 11.32 -2.93
C LEU A 201 15.94 11.88 -3.03
N VAL A 202 15.44 12.00 -4.27
CA VAL A 202 14.06 12.39 -4.56
C VAL A 202 13.28 11.13 -4.89
N GLU A 203 12.25 10.86 -4.10
CA GLU A 203 11.33 9.73 -4.23
C GLU A 203 9.87 10.22 -4.32
N GLU A 204 9.51 11.29 -3.60
CA GLU A 204 8.14 11.83 -3.52
C GLU A 204 7.99 13.27 -4.00
N ARG A 205 6.75 13.69 -4.27
CA ARG A 205 6.40 15.06 -4.67
C ARG A 205 6.70 16.05 -3.54
N GLY A 206 7.26 17.21 -3.91
CA GLY A 206 7.68 18.25 -2.98
C GLY A 206 9.08 18.04 -2.41
N GLU A 207 9.85 17.08 -2.92
CA GLU A 207 11.24 16.85 -2.54
C GLU A 207 12.21 17.47 -3.54
N LEU A 208 13.41 17.80 -3.04
CA LEU A 208 14.56 18.16 -3.87
C LEU A 208 15.84 17.49 -3.37
N ALA A 209 16.78 17.21 -4.26
CA ALA A 209 18.12 16.73 -3.92
C ALA A 209 19.19 17.46 -4.74
N VAL A 210 20.34 17.71 -4.12
CA VAL A 210 21.46 18.45 -4.74
C VAL A 210 22.72 17.57 -4.75
N ARG A 211 23.34 17.40 -5.91
CA ARG A 211 24.57 16.61 -6.10
C ARG A 211 25.52 17.29 -7.09
N GLY A 212 26.43 18.11 -6.58
CA GLY A 212 27.33 18.89 -7.44
C GLY A 212 26.54 19.86 -8.31
N GLY A 213 26.67 19.75 -9.63
CA GLY A 213 25.89 20.53 -10.60
C GLY A 213 24.49 19.98 -10.87
N ILE A 214 24.07 18.89 -10.22
CA ILE A 214 22.76 18.28 -10.45
C ILE A 214 21.77 18.68 -9.37
N LEU A 215 20.60 19.14 -9.79
CA LEU A 215 19.44 19.42 -8.94
C LEU A 215 18.26 18.53 -9.39
N ASP A 216 17.86 17.60 -8.54
CA ASP A 216 16.65 16.80 -8.74
C ASP A 216 15.49 17.45 -7.97
N ILE A 217 14.32 17.58 -8.59
CA ILE A 217 13.10 18.11 -7.98
C ILE A 217 11.88 17.27 -8.37
N PHE A 218 10.87 17.20 -7.51
CA PHE A 218 9.59 16.57 -7.86
C PHE A 218 8.40 17.53 -7.69
N PRO A 219 8.04 18.28 -8.76
CA PRO A 219 6.90 19.21 -8.71
C PRO A 219 5.55 18.50 -8.50
N PRO A 220 4.60 19.12 -7.78
CA PRO A 220 3.34 18.49 -7.40
C PRO A 220 2.42 18.16 -8.58
N HIS A 221 2.50 18.91 -9.68
CA HIS A 221 1.63 18.76 -10.85
C HIS A 221 2.13 17.75 -11.89
N ARG A 222 3.36 17.25 -11.73
CA ARG A 222 3.99 16.32 -12.68
C ARG A 222 3.80 14.86 -12.25
N ALA A 223 3.80 13.98 -13.24
CA ALA A 223 3.78 12.53 -13.01
C ALA A 223 5.16 11.99 -12.60
N SER A 224 6.23 12.58 -13.14
CA SER A 224 7.63 12.15 -12.92
C SER A 224 8.49 13.31 -12.36
N PRO A 225 9.50 13.03 -11.52
CA PRO A 225 10.46 14.01 -11.07
C PRO A 225 11.38 14.44 -12.22
N VAL A 226 12.04 15.58 -12.02
CA VAL A 226 12.87 16.25 -13.03
C VAL A 226 14.29 16.45 -12.48
N ARG A 227 15.27 16.07 -13.29
CA ARG A 227 16.69 16.29 -13.08
C ARG A 227 17.13 17.49 -13.91
N ILE A 228 17.75 18.46 -13.25
CA ILE A 228 18.32 19.66 -13.84
C ILE A 228 19.84 19.56 -13.70
N GLU A 229 20.55 19.56 -14.82
CA GLU A 229 22.01 19.51 -14.86
C GLU A 229 22.55 20.90 -15.20
N LEU A 230 23.42 21.42 -14.32
CA LEU A 230 24.07 22.72 -14.45
C LEU A 230 25.53 22.54 -14.86
N LEU A 231 25.97 23.33 -15.84
CA LEU A 231 27.37 23.50 -16.22
C LEU A 231 27.83 24.91 -15.81
N GLY A 232 28.52 24.99 -14.67
CA GLY A 232 28.72 26.28 -14.00
C GLY A 232 27.37 26.80 -13.49
N ASP A 233 26.96 27.96 -13.97
CA ASP A 233 25.67 28.58 -13.65
C ASP A 233 24.62 28.41 -14.77
N GLU A 234 24.93 27.70 -15.86
CA GLU A 234 24.00 27.53 -16.99
C GLU A 234 23.26 26.18 -16.92
N VAL A 235 21.95 26.18 -17.17
CA VAL A 235 21.13 24.97 -17.28
C VAL A 235 21.46 24.23 -18.58
N GLU A 236 22.32 23.21 -18.49
CA GLU A 236 22.76 22.39 -19.62
C GLU A 236 21.69 21.40 -20.07
N SER A 237 20.97 20.76 -19.13
CA SER A 237 19.95 19.78 -19.47
C SER A 237 18.84 19.67 -18.43
N ILE A 238 17.61 19.44 -18.89
CA ILE A 238 16.44 19.15 -18.05
C ILE A 238 15.86 17.82 -18.51
N ARG A 239 15.68 16.85 -17.62
CA ARG A 239 15.22 15.50 -17.97
C ARG A 239 14.27 14.94 -16.92
N GLU A 240 13.24 14.24 -17.35
CA GLU A 240 12.48 13.37 -16.44
C GLU A 240 13.36 12.20 -15.99
N PHE A 241 13.12 11.68 -14.79
CA PHE A 241 13.77 10.44 -14.34
C PHE A 241 12.81 9.56 -13.56
N ASP A 242 13.14 8.28 -13.46
CA ASP A 242 12.37 7.32 -12.67
C ASP A 242 12.82 7.35 -11.20
N PRO A 243 11.93 7.63 -10.22
CA PRO A 243 12.31 7.76 -8.81
C PRO A 243 12.85 6.45 -8.19
N ALA A 244 12.46 5.28 -8.69
CA ALA A 244 12.92 4.01 -8.15
C ALA A 244 14.34 3.62 -8.62
N SER A 245 14.62 3.80 -9.92
CA SER A 245 15.91 3.46 -10.54
C SER A 245 16.89 4.64 -10.59
N GLN A 246 16.42 5.86 -10.34
CA GLN A 246 17.18 7.11 -10.38
C GLN A 246 17.82 7.40 -11.76
N ARG A 247 17.25 6.80 -12.82
CA ARG A 247 17.73 6.90 -14.20
C ARG A 247 16.93 7.92 -14.99
N SER A 248 17.65 8.79 -15.68
CA SER A 248 17.06 9.79 -16.59
C SER A 248 16.35 9.11 -17.77
N GLN A 249 15.29 9.74 -18.22
CA GLN A 249 14.38 9.30 -19.28
C GLN A 249 14.27 10.41 -20.34
N THR A 250 13.10 11.04 -20.43
CA THR A 250 12.72 11.98 -21.49
C THR A 250 13.34 13.37 -21.24
N PRO A 251 14.01 14.00 -22.22
CA PRO A 251 14.46 15.38 -22.10
C PRO A 251 13.27 16.36 -22.15
N LEU A 252 13.41 17.50 -21.46
CA LEU A 252 12.44 18.59 -21.40
C LEU A 252 13.12 19.91 -21.79
N GLY A 253 12.38 20.82 -22.41
CA GLY A 253 12.88 22.17 -22.74
C GLY A 253 12.73 23.18 -21.59
N HIS A 254 11.81 22.94 -20.66
CA HIS A 254 11.57 23.77 -19.49
C HIS A 254 10.93 22.94 -18.37
N VAL A 255 10.97 23.45 -17.15
CA VAL A 255 10.25 22.90 -16.00
C VAL A 255 9.64 24.04 -15.18
N VAL A 256 8.42 23.82 -14.70
CA VAL A 256 7.77 24.67 -13.71
C VAL A 256 7.71 23.94 -12.38
N ALA A 257 7.94 24.64 -11.28
CA ALA A 257 7.93 24.10 -9.93
C ALA A 257 7.07 25.00 -9.03
N PRO A 258 5.73 24.79 -9.01
CA PRO A 258 4.86 25.46 -8.07
C PRO A 258 5.08 24.96 -6.63
N PRO A 259 4.61 25.70 -5.62
CA PRO A 259 4.72 25.30 -4.22
C PRO A 259 3.99 23.97 -3.94
N PRO A 260 4.62 23.00 -3.24
CA PRO A 260 3.98 21.74 -2.86
C PRO A 260 3.14 21.85 -1.58
N ARG A 261 3.15 23.01 -0.91
CA ARG A 261 2.44 23.29 0.34
C ARG A 261 1.51 24.50 0.19
N ASP A 262 0.39 24.50 0.93
CA ASP A 262 -0.57 25.61 0.98
C ASP A 262 -0.29 26.58 2.14
N VAL A 263 0.38 26.13 3.21
CA VAL A 263 0.98 27.00 4.23
C VAL A 263 2.41 27.37 3.81
N LEU A 264 2.57 28.60 3.34
CA LEU A 264 3.81 29.15 2.80
C LEU A 264 4.27 30.31 3.69
N PRO A 265 4.88 30.04 4.86
CA PRO A 265 5.31 31.11 5.74
C PRO A 265 6.35 31.97 5.03
N ASP A 266 6.07 33.27 4.97
CA ASP A 266 7.02 34.25 4.52
C ASP A 266 7.76 34.84 5.73
N ARG A 267 9.09 34.84 5.69
CA ARG A 267 9.88 35.27 6.85
C ARG A 267 9.62 36.73 7.21
N ALA A 268 9.45 37.61 6.22
CA ALA A 268 9.14 39.01 6.49
C ALA A 268 7.74 39.14 7.10
N PHE A 269 6.78 38.36 6.59
CA PHE A 269 5.41 38.36 7.12
C PHE A 269 5.31 37.77 8.54
N VAL A 270 6.07 36.72 8.87
CA VAL A 270 6.11 36.18 10.24
C VAL A 270 6.68 37.20 11.22
N ILE A 271 7.69 38.00 10.80
CA ILE A 271 8.21 39.10 11.61
C ILE A 271 7.11 40.15 11.84
N GLU A 272 6.44 40.58 10.78
CA GLU A 272 5.32 41.54 10.86
C GLU A 272 4.20 41.05 11.81
N ARG A 273 3.88 39.76 11.78
CA ARG A 273 2.81 39.15 12.59
C ARG A 273 3.27 38.62 13.96
N SER A 274 4.53 38.80 14.34
CA SER A 274 5.06 38.28 15.61
C SER A 274 4.31 38.83 16.82
N ASP A 275 3.93 40.11 16.81
CA ASP A 275 3.17 40.71 17.91
C ASP A 275 1.73 40.20 17.97
N ALA A 276 1.10 39.93 16.81
CA ALA A 276 -0.22 39.31 16.76
C ALA A 276 -0.19 37.86 17.28
N LEU A 277 0.86 37.10 16.96
CA LEU A 277 1.08 35.75 17.50
C LEU A 277 1.27 35.77 19.03
N ARG A 278 2.04 36.73 19.56
CA ARG A 278 2.20 36.91 21.01
C ARG A 278 0.90 37.34 21.69
N ALA A 279 0.13 38.22 21.06
CA ALA A 279 -1.17 38.65 21.58
C ALA A 279 -2.17 37.48 21.62
N LEU A 280 -2.23 36.66 20.57
CA LEU A 280 -3.02 35.43 20.56
C LEU A 280 -2.56 34.47 21.66
N ALA A 281 -1.25 34.31 21.85
CA ALA A 281 -0.72 33.47 22.92
C ALA A 281 -1.11 33.96 24.32
N ALA A 282 -1.05 35.27 24.57
CA ALA A 282 -1.50 35.85 25.83
C ALA A 282 -3.00 35.61 26.06
N HIS A 283 -3.84 35.77 25.03
CA HIS A 283 -5.28 35.52 25.10
C HIS A 283 -5.62 34.06 25.40
N GLU A 284 -4.88 33.13 24.80
CA GLU A 284 -5.06 31.68 24.98
C GLU A 284 -4.36 31.11 26.23
N GLY A 285 -3.75 31.96 27.06
CA GLY A 285 -3.06 31.54 28.28
C GLY A 285 -1.76 30.75 28.02
N VAL A 286 -1.19 30.87 26.81
CA VAL A 286 0.07 30.23 26.42
C VAL A 286 1.24 31.08 26.91
N SER A 287 2.25 30.44 27.51
CA SER A 287 3.42 31.16 28.03
C SER A 287 4.15 31.92 26.92
N ALA A 288 4.63 33.15 27.22
CA ALA A 288 5.39 33.97 26.28
C ALA A 288 6.59 33.21 25.68
N ARG A 289 7.29 32.41 26.50
CA ARG A 289 8.40 31.57 26.06
C ARG A 289 8.00 30.58 24.97
N ALA A 290 6.87 29.88 25.12
CA ALA A 290 6.40 28.91 24.14
C ALA A 290 5.98 29.59 22.82
N ALA A 291 5.44 30.81 22.90
CA ALA A 291 5.13 31.62 21.72
C ALA A 291 6.39 32.06 20.98
N ASP A 292 7.40 32.55 21.70
CA ASP A 292 8.69 32.94 21.10
C ASP A 292 9.41 31.72 20.50
N GLU A 293 9.39 30.55 21.15
CA GLU A 293 9.94 29.31 20.60
C GLU A 293 9.25 28.89 19.29
N MET A 294 7.94 29.11 19.17
CA MET A 294 7.19 28.85 17.93
C MET A 294 7.56 29.85 16.83
N ILE A 295 7.60 31.14 17.14
CA ILE A 295 7.98 32.20 16.20
C ILE A 295 9.40 31.95 15.68
N ASP A 296 10.36 31.65 16.57
CA ASP A 296 11.73 31.31 16.21
C ASP A 296 11.82 30.08 15.29
N SER A 297 10.93 29.11 15.47
CA SER A 297 10.85 27.93 14.61
C SER A 297 10.37 28.30 13.19
N LEU A 298 9.31 29.12 13.11
CA LEU A 298 8.76 29.62 11.86
C LEU A 298 9.77 30.50 11.09
N LEU A 299 10.53 31.35 11.79
CA LEU A 299 11.59 32.18 11.20
C LEU A 299 12.76 31.36 10.64
N ARG A 300 12.98 30.15 11.17
CA ARG A 300 13.94 29.17 10.63
C ARG A 300 13.37 28.34 9.48
N GLY A 301 12.12 28.57 9.09
CA GLY A 301 11.42 27.83 8.04
C GLY A 301 10.85 26.48 8.50
N HIS A 302 10.82 26.21 9.81
CA HIS A 302 10.21 25.02 10.36
C HIS A 302 8.73 25.29 10.68
N VAL A 303 7.84 24.65 9.93
CA VAL A 303 6.39 24.73 10.16
C VAL A 303 5.99 23.68 11.19
N PRO A 304 5.50 24.07 12.39
CA PRO A 304 5.11 23.11 13.41
C PRO A 304 3.86 22.33 12.98
N PRO A 305 3.69 21.08 13.45
CA PRO A 305 2.49 20.29 13.16
C PRO A 305 1.20 21.02 13.58
N GLY A 306 0.20 21.03 12.70
CA GLY A 306 -1.08 21.70 12.93
C GLY A 306 -1.06 23.22 12.70
N ALA A 307 0.00 23.77 12.08
CA ALA A 307 0.10 25.19 11.71
C ALA A 307 -1.00 25.66 10.74
N GLU A 308 -1.72 24.74 10.10
CA GLU A 308 -2.86 25.05 9.23
C GLU A 308 -3.97 25.80 10.00
N ALA A 309 -4.10 25.55 11.31
CA ALA A 309 -5.02 26.28 12.18
C ALA A 309 -4.60 27.74 12.45
N LEU A 310 -3.36 28.11 12.07
CA LEU A 310 -2.81 29.46 12.17
C LEU A 310 -2.63 30.10 10.79
N ALA A 311 -3.14 29.49 9.72
CA ALA A 311 -2.96 29.98 8.35
C ALA A 311 -3.23 31.49 8.17
N PRO A 312 -4.27 32.10 8.78
CA PRO A 312 -4.51 33.55 8.70
C PRO A 312 -3.39 34.44 9.24
N LEU A 313 -2.56 33.93 10.15
CA LEU A 313 -1.41 34.64 10.73
C LEU A 313 -0.08 34.26 10.06
N LEU A 314 -0.07 33.21 9.24
CA LEU A 314 1.12 32.71 8.55
C LEU A 314 1.16 33.10 7.07
N LEU A 315 0.01 33.47 6.49
CA LEU A 315 -0.13 33.84 5.08
C LEU A 315 -0.47 35.34 4.95
N PRO A 316 0.19 36.09 4.05
CA PRO A 316 -0.12 37.50 3.77
C PRO A 316 -1.57 37.77 3.38
N GLY A 317 -2.21 36.79 2.75
CA GLY A 317 -3.62 36.81 2.39
C GLY A 317 -4.13 35.42 2.08
N THR A 318 -5.44 35.24 2.18
CA THR A 318 -6.10 33.97 1.86
C THR A 318 -7.32 34.21 0.96
N GLU A 319 -7.51 33.33 -0.01
CA GLU A 319 -8.65 33.32 -0.93
C GLU A 319 -9.47 32.03 -0.72
N THR A 320 -10.61 31.94 -1.38
CA THR A 320 -11.42 30.71 -1.46
C THR A 320 -10.98 29.87 -2.66
N VAL A 321 -11.33 28.58 -2.64
CA VAL A 321 -11.08 27.70 -3.80
C VAL A 321 -11.82 28.20 -5.05
N PHE A 322 -12.98 28.84 -4.88
CA PHE A 322 -13.79 29.37 -5.99
C PHE A 322 -13.15 30.57 -6.70
N ASP A 323 -12.20 31.26 -6.07
CA ASP A 323 -11.48 32.39 -6.67
C ASP A 323 -10.44 31.92 -7.70
N PHE A 324 -10.00 30.66 -7.62
CA PHE A 324 -9.13 30.02 -8.59
C PHE A 324 -9.87 29.57 -9.85
N LEU A 325 -11.20 29.43 -9.79
CA LEU A 325 -11.99 28.92 -10.91
C LEU A 325 -12.11 29.97 -12.03
N PRO A 326 -11.83 29.60 -13.29
CA PRO A 326 -12.15 30.44 -14.44
C PRO A 326 -13.66 30.70 -14.56
N ASP A 327 -14.05 31.83 -15.16
CA ASP A 327 -15.45 32.28 -15.20
C ASP A 327 -16.38 31.38 -16.02
N ASP A 328 -15.84 30.62 -16.97
CA ASP A 328 -16.57 29.66 -17.80
C ASP A 328 -16.64 28.25 -17.18
N THR A 329 -16.32 28.11 -15.89
CA THR A 329 -16.42 26.84 -15.16
C THR A 329 -17.87 26.41 -15.00
N LEU A 330 -18.16 25.16 -15.39
CA LEU A 330 -19.40 24.48 -15.06
C LEU A 330 -19.28 23.81 -13.69
N VAL A 331 -20.20 24.12 -12.78
CA VAL A 331 -20.28 23.49 -11.46
C VAL A 331 -21.41 22.46 -11.47
N VAL A 332 -21.11 21.22 -11.12
CA VAL A 332 -22.08 20.13 -10.97
C VAL A 332 -22.14 19.76 -9.49
N ILE A 333 -23.31 19.82 -8.87
CA ILE A 333 -23.50 19.51 -7.45
C ILE A 333 -24.26 18.18 -7.37
N ASP A 334 -23.61 17.14 -6.86
CA ASP A 334 -24.25 15.88 -6.54
C ASP A 334 -24.86 15.96 -5.14
N ASP A 335 -26.20 15.95 -5.07
CA ASP A 335 -26.99 16.01 -3.83
C ASP A 335 -26.66 17.25 -2.95
N LEU A 336 -27.34 18.36 -3.26
CA LEU A 336 -27.17 19.65 -2.57
C LEU A 336 -27.48 19.53 -1.07
N GLU A 337 -28.60 18.92 -0.72
CA GLU A 337 -29.06 18.79 0.67
C GLU A 337 -28.10 17.92 1.50
N ALA A 338 -27.69 16.75 0.99
CA ALA A 338 -26.71 15.91 1.69
C ALA A 338 -25.36 16.64 1.87
N GLY A 339 -24.98 17.49 0.91
CA GLY A 339 -23.86 18.40 0.99
C GLY A 339 -23.99 19.42 2.12
N HIS A 340 -25.11 20.13 2.17
CA HIS A 340 -25.43 21.12 3.20
C HIS A 340 -25.40 20.49 4.60
N GLN A 341 -26.07 19.35 4.79
CA GLN A 341 -26.07 18.60 6.05
C GLN A 341 -24.67 18.09 6.46
N ARG A 342 -23.79 17.79 5.50
CA ARG A 342 -22.39 17.45 5.82
C ARG A 342 -21.61 18.68 6.29
N MET A 343 -21.88 19.84 5.70
CA MET A 343 -21.22 21.11 6.06
C MET A 343 -21.67 21.64 7.42
N LEU A 344 -22.94 21.51 7.79
CA LEU A 344 -23.41 21.81 9.16
C LEU A 344 -22.63 21.00 10.19
N ARG A 345 -22.54 19.68 10.01
CA ARG A 345 -21.72 18.81 10.87
C ARG A 345 -20.24 19.18 10.87
N TYR A 346 -19.70 19.59 9.73
CA TYR A 346 -18.30 20.03 9.65
C TYR A 346 -18.06 21.32 10.46
N ALA A 347 -19.02 22.24 10.45
CA ALA A 347 -18.95 23.48 11.24
C ALA A 347 -19.03 23.18 12.75
N GLU A 348 -19.94 22.30 13.16
CA GLU A 348 -20.03 21.79 14.55
C GLU A 348 -18.71 21.13 14.99
N GLU A 349 -18.22 20.16 14.20
CA GLU A 349 -16.92 19.49 14.42
C GLU A 349 -15.76 20.50 14.54
N SER A 350 -15.79 21.56 13.72
CA SER A 350 -14.74 22.60 13.74
C SER A 350 -14.79 23.45 15.00
N LEU A 351 -15.98 23.81 15.47
CA LEU A 351 -16.16 24.59 16.69
C LEU A 351 -15.75 23.80 17.94
N GLU A 352 -16.21 22.55 18.05
CA GLU A 352 -15.83 21.66 19.16
C GLU A 352 -14.31 21.46 19.22
N ASN A 353 -13.66 21.19 18.09
CA ASN A 353 -12.21 20.99 18.05
C ASN A 353 -11.43 22.28 18.31
N TYR A 354 -11.96 23.44 17.89
CA TYR A 354 -11.40 24.74 18.22
C TYR A 354 -11.41 24.99 19.73
N GLU A 355 -12.55 24.77 20.40
CA GLU A 355 -12.66 24.92 21.86
C GLU A 355 -11.74 23.95 22.62
N LEU A 356 -11.65 22.69 22.18
CA LEU A 356 -10.72 21.72 22.74
C LEU A 356 -9.26 22.13 22.55
N ALA A 357 -8.89 22.64 21.37
CA ALA A 357 -7.53 23.10 21.10
C ALA A 357 -7.15 24.27 22.03
N ARG A 358 -8.04 25.26 22.18
CA ARG A 358 -7.89 26.38 23.11
C ARG A 358 -7.75 25.93 24.56
N GLY A 359 -8.65 25.06 25.02
CA GLY A 359 -8.61 24.50 26.38
C GLY A 359 -7.32 23.72 26.68
N SER A 360 -6.64 23.22 25.64
CA SER A 360 -5.33 22.54 25.75
C SER A 360 -4.11 23.46 25.60
N GLY A 361 -4.31 24.79 25.56
CA GLY A 361 -3.24 25.78 25.43
C GLY A 361 -2.55 25.79 24.07
N ARG A 362 -3.29 25.49 22.98
CA ARG A 362 -2.77 25.60 21.61
C ARG A 362 -3.18 26.92 20.98
N LEU A 363 -2.25 27.51 20.22
CA LEU A 363 -2.51 28.67 19.38
C LEU A 363 -3.30 28.26 18.14
N VAL A 364 -4.51 28.79 17.98
CA VAL A 364 -5.42 28.50 16.87
C VAL A 364 -6.23 29.75 16.52
N CYS A 365 -6.51 29.97 15.22
CA CYS A 365 -7.39 31.05 14.75
C CYS A 365 -8.86 30.63 14.75
N ALA A 366 -9.79 31.58 14.68
CA ALA A 366 -11.22 31.28 14.74
C ALA A 366 -11.71 30.50 13.50
N PRO A 367 -12.73 29.63 13.62
CA PRO A 367 -13.25 28.83 12.50
C PRO A 367 -13.63 29.64 11.26
N SER A 368 -14.23 30.81 11.45
CA SER A 368 -14.63 31.72 10.37
C SER A 368 -13.46 32.34 9.59
N GLU A 369 -12.26 32.37 10.18
CA GLU A 369 -11.04 32.89 9.55
C GLU A 369 -10.32 31.80 8.76
N VAL A 370 -10.42 30.54 9.19
CA VAL A 370 -9.69 29.40 8.58
C VAL A 370 -10.52 28.70 7.50
N ALA A 371 -11.85 28.70 7.61
CA ALA A 371 -12.74 28.02 6.68
C ALA A 371 -14.04 28.80 6.41
N LEU A 372 -14.67 28.51 5.28
CA LEU A 372 -15.99 29.02 4.91
C LEU A 372 -17.09 28.29 5.68
N GLY A 373 -18.10 29.06 6.08
CA GLY A 373 -19.35 28.52 6.64
C GLY A 373 -20.24 27.87 5.57
N PRO A 374 -21.20 27.03 5.97
CA PRO A 374 -22.08 26.28 5.07
C PRO A 374 -22.80 27.17 4.04
N GLU A 375 -23.42 28.25 4.50
CA GLU A 375 -24.23 29.16 3.66
C GLU A 375 -23.38 29.88 2.61
N VAL A 376 -22.21 30.39 3.00
CA VAL A 376 -21.30 31.11 2.09
C VAL A 376 -20.75 30.17 1.02
N LEU A 377 -20.42 28.93 1.40
CA LEU A 377 -19.90 27.92 0.49
C LEU A 377 -20.96 27.49 -0.54
N GLU A 378 -22.20 27.30 -0.10
CA GLU A 378 -23.32 26.96 -0.97
C GLU A 378 -23.64 28.10 -1.95
N GLN A 379 -23.72 29.34 -1.45
CA GLN A 379 -23.90 30.52 -2.29
C GLN A 379 -22.80 30.66 -3.34
N ALA A 380 -21.52 30.44 -2.95
CA ALA A 380 -20.41 30.47 -3.89
C ALA A 380 -20.57 29.42 -5.00
N ALA A 381 -20.99 28.19 -4.68
CA ALA A 381 -21.23 27.14 -5.66
C ALA A 381 -22.41 27.47 -6.60
N LEU A 382 -23.53 27.99 -6.06
CA LEU A 382 -24.74 28.32 -6.82
C LEU A 382 -24.63 29.62 -7.64
N SER A 383 -23.72 30.52 -7.25
CA SER A 383 -23.45 31.77 -8.00
C SER A 383 -22.78 31.51 -9.35
N ARG A 384 -22.15 30.35 -9.52
CA ARG A 384 -21.56 29.89 -10.78
C ARG A 384 -22.65 29.26 -11.65
N ARG A 385 -22.26 28.84 -12.85
CA ARG A 385 -23.13 28.03 -13.70
C ARG A 385 -23.32 26.64 -13.08
N ALA A 386 -24.37 26.47 -12.27
CA ALA A 386 -24.59 25.27 -11.46
C ALA A 386 -25.62 24.29 -12.06
N LEU A 387 -25.32 22.99 -12.01
CA LEU A 387 -26.25 21.90 -12.31
C LEU A 387 -26.37 21.02 -11.07
N ILE A 388 -27.58 20.83 -10.55
CA ILE A 388 -27.83 20.07 -9.32
C ILE A 388 -28.36 18.69 -9.71
N LEU A 389 -27.69 17.62 -9.27
CA LEU A 389 -28.08 16.23 -9.52
C LEU A 389 -28.77 15.66 -8.28
N GLU A 390 -29.97 15.11 -8.46
CA GLU A 390 -30.77 14.51 -7.38
C GLU A 390 -31.30 13.13 -7.78
N GLN A 391 -31.33 12.20 -6.83
CA GLN A 391 -31.80 10.82 -7.08
C GLN A 391 -33.33 10.72 -7.07
N ILE A 392 -33.97 11.50 -6.20
CA ILE A 392 -35.41 11.51 -5.99
C ILE A 392 -35.89 12.92 -6.32
N ASP A 393 -37.01 13.01 -7.02
CA ASP A 393 -37.71 14.27 -7.24
C ASP A 393 -38.43 14.67 -5.93
N LEU A 394 -37.68 15.25 -4.99
CA LEU A 394 -38.19 15.83 -3.75
C LEU A 394 -38.06 17.34 -3.89
N ALA A 395 -39.13 18.03 -4.27
CA ALA A 395 -39.06 19.48 -4.41
C ALA A 395 -40.27 20.21 -3.85
N ASP A 396 -39.96 21.23 -3.06
CA ASP A 396 -40.85 22.33 -2.71
C ASP A 396 -41.01 23.23 -3.96
N PRO A 397 -42.23 23.52 -4.46
CA PRO A 397 -42.45 24.34 -5.66
C PRO A 397 -41.94 25.79 -5.58
N SER A 398 -41.48 26.25 -4.42
CA SER A 398 -41.18 27.65 -4.11
C SER A 398 -39.75 28.13 -4.44
N ASP A 399 -38.83 27.24 -4.77
CA ASP A 399 -37.39 27.54 -4.93
C ASP A 399 -37.00 28.13 -6.30
N GLY A 400 -37.89 28.12 -7.30
CA GLY A 400 -37.72 28.83 -8.57
C GLY A 400 -36.61 28.30 -9.51
N ILE A 401 -36.01 27.14 -9.19
CA ILE A 401 -35.00 26.45 -10.00
C ILE A 401 -35.69 25.60 -11.08
N GLU A 402 -35.22 25.71 -12.33
CA GLU A 402 -35.75 24.94 -13.46
C GLU A 402 -35.43 23.44 -13.32
N ARG A 403 -36.36 22.57 -13.72
CA ARG A 403 -36.30 21.12 -13.42
C ARG A 403 -36.33 20.27 -14.68
N LEU A 404 -35.49 19.24 -14.73
CA LEU A 404 -35.45 18.24 -15.79
C LEU A 404 -35.38 16.83 -15.19
N ALA A 405 -36.36 15.99 -15.51
CA ALA A 405 -36.40 14.61 -15.03
C ALA A 405 -35.80 13.65 -16.06
N ILE A 406 -34.88 12.78 -15.61
CA ILE A 406 -34.28 11.72 -16.43
C ILE A 406 -34.75 10.37 -15.89
N SER A 407 -35.34 9.56 -16.76
CA SER A 407 -35.75 8.20 -16.40
C SER A 407 -34.52 7.28 -16.33
N THR A 408 -34.16 6.81 -15.12
CA THR A 408 -33.20 5.72 -14.92
C THR A 408 -33.76 4.66 -13.99
N HIS A 409 -33.45 3.39 -14.26
CA HIS A 409 -33.88 2.27 -13.42
C HIS A 409 -32.66 1.47 -12.93
N GLY A 410 -32.63 1.15 -11.64
CA GLY A 410 -31.61 0.26 -11.05
C GLY A 410 -31.97 -1.22 -11.21
N HIS A 411 -31.09 -2.12 -10.73
CA HIS A 411 -31.21 -3.57 -10.92
C HIS A 411 -31.61 -4.36 -9.66
N ALA A 412 -32.38 -3.76 -8.74
CA ALA A 412 -32.75 -4.39 -7.47
C ALA A 412 -33.45 -5.76 -7.64
N GLU A 413 -34.36 -5.88 -8.61
CA GLU A 413 -35.06 -7.13 -8.92
C GLU A 413 -34.11 -8.22 -9.45
N LEU A 414 -33.18 -7.83 -10.32
CA LEU A 414 -32.19 -8.74 -10.89
C LEU A 414 -31.27 -9.28 -9.78
N ARG A 415 -30.82 -8.40 -8.88
CA ARG A 415 -30.00 -8.78 -7.72
C ARG A 415 -30.72 -9.77 -6.81
N ALA A 416 -32.00 -9.55 -6.52
CA ALA A 416 -32.81 -10.47 -5.72
C ALA A 416 -33.00 -11.83 -6.40
N ALA A 417 -33.17 -11.86 -7.72
CA ALA A 417 -33.30 -13.10 -8.47
C ALA A 417 -31.99 -13.91 -8.48
N LEU A 418 -30.85 -13.26 -8.71
CA LEU A 418 -29.54 -13.91 -8.70
C LEU A 418 -29.15 -14.45 -7.33
N ALA A 419 -29.47 -13.72 -6.26
CA ALA A 419 -29.22 -14.18 -4.89
C ALA A 419 -29.92 -15.52 -4.57
N ARG A 420 -31.13 -15.74 -5.11
CA ARG A 420 -31.89 -16.99 -4.91
C ARG A 420 -31.29 -18.18 -5.66
N THR A 421 -30.62 -17.96 -6.78
CA THR A 421 -30.09 -19.04 -7.64
C THR A 421 -28.62 -19.38 -7.40
N ARG A 422 -27.92 -18.67 -6.49
CA ARG A 422 -26.46 -18.80 -6.26
C ARG A 422 -25.96 -20.23 -5.98
N ALA A 423 -26.76 -21.08 -5.34
CA ALA A 423 -26.36 -22.43 -4.96
C ALA A 423 -26.80 -23.52 -5.96
N SER A 424 -27.29 -23.12 -7.13
CA SER A 424 -27.75 -24.03 -8.18
C SER A 424 -26.77 -24.07 -9.35
N GLU A 425 -26.76 -25.17 -10.10
CA GLU A 425 -26.01 -25.29 -11.37
C GLU A 425 -26.34 -24.18 -12.38
N THR A 426 -27.49 -23.52 -12.21
CA THR A 426 -28.03 -22.44 -13.06
C THR A 426 -27.95 -21.05 -12.41
N ALA A 427 -26.88 -20.74 -11.68
CA ALA A 427 -26.75 -19.50 -10.91
C ALA A 427 -27.00 -18.20 -11.70
N LEU A 428 -26.59 -18.14 -12.98
CA LEU A 428 -26.69 -16.94 -13.83
C LEU A 428 -27.92 -16.91 -14.75
N ALA A 429 -28.83 -17.88 -14.65
CA ALA A 429 -30.03 -17.91 -15.49
C ALA A 429 -30.88 -16.62 -15.45
N PRO A 430 -31.08 -15.93 -14.31
CA PRO A 430 -31.79 -14.66 -14.27
C PRO A 430 -31.12 -13.55 -15.10
N LEU A 431 -29.79 -13.47 -15.10
CA LEU A 431 -29.03 -12.51 -15.89
C LEU A 431 -29.16 -12.80 -17.39
N ALA A 432 -29.03 -14.08 -17.79
CA ALA A 432 -29.16 -14.49 -19.18
C ALA A 432 -30.53 -14.13 -19.78
N ARG A 433 -31.62 -14.32 -19.01
CA ARG A 433 -32.98 -13.91 -19.42
C ARG A 433 -33.09 -12.40 -19.62
N ARG A 434 -32.59 -11.61 -18.67
CA ARG A 434 -32.64 -10.15 -18.76
C ARG A 434 -31.82 -9.62 -19.95
N ILE A 435 -30.66 -10.22 -20.23
CA ILE A 435 -29.86 -9.91 -21.42
C ILE A 435 -30.64 -10.19 -22.70
N ALA A 436 -31.40 -11.28 -22.77
CA ALA A 436 -32.24 -11.60 -23.93
C ALA A 436 -33.33 -10.53 -24.16
N ASP A 437 -33.99 -10.08 -23.08
CA ASP A 437 -35.00 -9.01 -23.14
C ASP A 437 -34.40 -7.70 -23.69
N TRP A 438 -33.24 -7.30 -23.17
CA TRP A 438 -32.53 -6.10 -23.63
C TRP A 438 -32.06 -6.22 -25.09
N ARG A 439 -31.63 -7.42 -25.53
CA ARG A 439 -31.29 -7.67 -26.93
C ARG A 439 -32.50 -7.50 -27.84
N ALA A 440 -33.66 -8.05 -27.46
CA ALA A 440 -34.90 -7.90 -28.21
C ALA A 440 -35.32 -6.42 -28.35
N ALA A 441 -35.14 -5.64 -27.28
CA ALA A 441 -35.39 -4.20 -27.27
C ALA A 441 -34.25 -3.34 -27.88
N ARG A 442 -33.21 -3.97 -28.47
CA ARG A 442 -32.03 -3.32 -29.08
C ARG A 442 -31.27 -2.36 -28.16
N TYR A 443 -31.15 -2.71 -26.88
CA TYR A 443 -30.27 -2.00 -25.96
C TYR A 443 -28.79 -2.28 -26.28
N ARG A 444 -27.94 -1.30 -26.00
CA ARG A 444 -26.50 -1.46 -25.82
C ARG A 444 -26.27 -2.06 -24.44
N ILE A 445 -25.69 -3.26 -24.37
CA ILE A 445 -25.53 -4.00 -23.12
C ILE A 445 -24.05 -4.02 -22.73
N VAL A 446 -23.76 -3.50 -21.54
CA VAL A 446 -22.41 -3.44 -20.96
C VAL A 446 -22.40 -4.17 -19.63
N LEU A 447 -21.48 -5.12 -19.48
CA LEU A 447 -21.19 -5.78 -18.21
C LEU A 447 -19.87 -5.23 -17.69
N SER A 448 -19.88 -4.67 -16.49
CA SER A 448 -18.69 -4.08 -15.87
C SER A 448 -17.95 -5.13 -15.04
N ALA A 449 -16.68 -5.36 -15.39
CA ALA A 449 -15.77 -6.24 -14.68
C ALA A 449 -14.64 -5.45 -13.99
N GLY A 450 -14.17 -5.94 -12.84
CA GLY A 450 -13.09 -5.28 -12.09
C GLY A 450 -11.70 -5.49 -12.69
N SER A 451 -11.50 -6.57 -13.44
CA SER A 451 -10.21 -6.97 -13.99
C SER A 451 -10.37 -7.75 -15.30
N LEU A 452 -9.28 -7.88 -16.07
CA LEU A 452 -9.29 -8.71 -17.28
C LEU A 452 -9.59 -10.17 -16.97
N SER A 453 -9.03 -10.71 -15.88
CA SER A 453 -9.27 -12.10 -15.47
C SER A 453 -10.74 -12.33 -15.11
N HIS A 454 -11.38 -11.39 -14.42
CA HIS A 454 -12.81 -11.49 -14.14
C HIS A 454 -13.66 -11.32 -15.39
N ALA A 455 -13.28 -10.44 -16.32
CA ALA A 455 -13.99 -10.27 -17.58
C ALA A 455 -13.98 -11.55 -18.42
N GLU A 456 -12.81 -12.20 -18.52
CA GLU A 456 -12.62 -13.49 -19.19
C GLU A 456 -13.40 -14.62 -18.51
N ARG A 457 -13.38 -14.67 -17.17
CA ARG A 457 -14.17 -15.62 -16.39
C ARG A 457 -15.67 -15.42 -16.61
N LEU A 458 -16.16 -14.18 -16.54
CA LEU A 458 -17.57 -13.85 -16.80
C LEU A 458 -17.97 -14.21 -18.24
N ARG A 459 -17.08 -14.01 -19.21
CA ARG A 459 -17.31 -14.46 -20.60
C ARG A 459 -17.50 -15.98 -20.67
N GLY A 460 -16.63 -16.74 -19.99
CA GLY A 460 -16.75 -18.20 -19.90
C GLY A 460 -18.08 -18.63 -19.31
N LEU A 461 -18.44 -18.06 -18.15
CA LEU A 461 -19.71 -18.35 -17.47
C LEU A 461 -20.94 -18.02 -18.33
N LEU A 462 -20.91 -16.95 -19.13
CA LEU A 462 -22.03 -16.55 -20.00
C LEU A 462 -22.15 -17.41 -21.27
N ALA A 463 -21.04 -17.98 -21.75
CA ALA A 463 -21.04 -18.85 -22.91
C ALA A 463 -21.92 -20.09 -22.70
N ASP A 464 -21.93 -20.64 -21.48
CA ASP A 464 -22.75 -21.78 -21.08
C ASP A 464 -24.27 -21.49 -21.17
N TYR A 465 -24.66 -20.22 -21.08
CA TYR A 465 -26.06 -19.77 -21.24
C TYR A 465 -26.37 -19.29 -22.66
N ARG A 466 -25.50 -19.58 -23.64
CA ARG A 466 -25.59 -19.13 -25.05
C ARG A 466 -25.58 -17.61 -25.20
N VAL A 467 -24.99 -16.90 -24.25
CA VAL A 467 -24.80 -15.44 -24.32
C VAL A 467 -23.42 -15.15 -24.89
N ALA A 468 -23.33 -14.84 -26.18
CA ALA A 468 -22.10 -14.38 -26.80
C ALA A 468 -21.74 -12.97 -26.30
N ALA A 469 -20.66 -12.87 -25.51
CA ALA A 469 -20.14 -11.61 -24.99
C ALA A 469 -18.72 -11.35 -25.50
N VAL A 470 -18.38 -10.09 -25.75
CA VAL A 470 -17.02 -9.70 -26.16
C VAL A 470 -16.36 -8.92 -25.04
N VAL A 471 -15.14 -9.32 -24.68
CA VAL A 471 -14.32 -8.63 -23.69
C VAL A 471 -13.58 -7.49 -24.39
N GLU A 472 -13.70 -6.27 -23.85
CA GLU A 472 -13.00 -5.09 -24.29
C GLU A 472 -12.19 -4.54 -23.11
N SER A 473 -10.87 -4.56 -23.26
CA SER A 473 -9.92 -4.11 -22.24
C SER A 473 -9.46 -2.67 -22.46
N GLU A 474 -9.63 -2.13 -23.68
CA GLU A 474 -9.19 -0.77 -23.96
C GLU A 474 -10.12 0.26 -23.29
N PRO A 475 -9.56 1.23 -22.55
CA PRO A 475 -10.35 2.30 -21.98
C PRO A 475 -10.94 3.14 -23.13
N LYS A 476 -12.27 3.17 -23.21
CA LYS A 476 -13.00 3.97 -24.20
C LYS A 476 -14.12 4.72 -23.49
N PRO A 477 -14.44 5.95 -23.91
CA PRO A 477 -15.48 6.73 -23.30
C PRO A 477 -16.88 6.12 -23.50
N CYS A 478 -17.81 6.49 -22.63
CA CYS A 478 -19.15 5.91 -22.54
C CYS A 478 -19.99 6.04 -23.81
N TRP A 479 -19.78 7.11 -24.59
CA TRP A 479 -20.43 7.29 -25.89
C TRP A 479 -19.96 6.30 -26.97
N ARG A 480 -18.92 5.51 -26.71
CA ARG A 480 -18.45 4.42 -27.58
C ARG A 480 -18.68 3.02 -26.98
N TRP A 481 -19.41 2.92 -25.87
CA TRP A 481 -19.70 1.64 -25.25
C TRP A 481 -20.78 0.87 -26.00
N SER A 482 -20.42 -0.33 -26.46
CA SER A 482 -21.27 -1.33 -27.11
C SER A 482 -22.05 -0.85 -28.33
N ALA A 483 -22.35 -1.80 -29.21
CA ALA A 483 -23.28 -1.60 -30.32
C ALA A 483 -24.68 -2.10 -29.91
N ALA A 484 -25.73 -1.57 -30.54
CA ALA A 484 -27.10 -2.01 -30.26
C ALA A 484 -27.24 -3.53 -30.45
N GLY A 485 -27.76 -4.23 -29.44
CA GLY A 485 -27.92 -5.68 -29.43
C GLY A 485 -26.66 -6.50 -29.10
N ARG A 486 -25.49 -5.86 -28.97
CA ARG A 486 -24.24 -6.52 -28.56
C ARG A 486 -24.08 -6.51 -27.05
N VAL A 487 -23.50 -7.58 -26.50
CA VAL A 487 -23.09 -7.67 -25.09
C VAL A 487 -21.59 -7.51 -25.04
N GLU A 488 -21.13 -6.48 -24.34
CA GLU A 488 -19.73 -6.15 -24.15
C GLU A 488 -19.38 -6.23 -22.67
N ILE A 489 -18.29 -6.92 -22.32
CA ILE A 489 -17.74 -6.96 -20.98
C ILE A 489 -16.56 -6.00 -20.94
N ARG A 490 -16.62 -4.98 -20.07
CA ARG A 490 -15.59 -3.94 -19.98
C ARG A 490 -14.88 -3.99 -18.64
N ILE A 491 -13.58 -3.75 -18.65
CA ILE A 491 -12.79 -3.55 -17.43
C ILE A 491 -13.04 -2.12 -16.93
N ALA A 492 -14.10 -1.94 -16.15
CA ALA A 492 -14.55 -0.65 -15.66
C ALA A 492 -15.23 -0.88 -14.31
N PRO A 493 -14.54 -0.71 -13.16
CA PRO A 493 -15.08 -1.02 -11.83
C PRO A 493 -16.12 0.03 -11.40
N LEU A 494 -17.29 0.01 -12.05
CA LEU A 494 -18.37 0.95 -11.80
C LEU A 494 -19.09 0.64 -10.49
N SER A 495 -19.55 1.69 -9.83
CA SER A 495 -20.06 1.59 -8.47
C SER A 495 -21.40 0.87 -8.36
N GLU A 496 -22.30 1.07 -9.32
CA GLU A 496 -23.63 0.47 -9.40
C GLU A 496 -24.13 0.48 -10.86
N GLY A 497 -24.86 -0.55 -11.25
CA GLY A 497 -25.45 -0.66 -12.58
C GLY A 497 -26.75 0.13 -12.72
N PHE A 498 -27.12 0.41 -13.96
CA PHE A 498 -28.36 1.13 -14.27
C PHE A 498 -28.85 0.78 -15.67
N THR A 499 -30.11 1.13 -15.93
CA THR A 499 -30.65 1.19 -17.29
C THR A 499 -31.11 2.61 -17.57
N LEU A 500 -30.74 3.10 -18.75
CA LEU A 500 -31.07 4.42 -19.26
C LEU A 500 -31.87 4.23 -20.56
N PRO A 501 -33.22 4.27 -20.48
CA PRO A 501 -34.08 4.02 -21.64
C PRO A 501 -33.90 5.03 -22.78
N SER A 502 -33.68 6.32 -22.47
CA SER A 502 -33.48 7.38 -23.47
C SER A 502 -32.31 7.08 -24.43
N ASP A 503 -31.23 6.53 -23.89
CA ASP A 503 -30.03 6.18 -24.65
C ASP A 503 -29.97 4.69 -25.03
N ARG A 504 -31.02 3.92 -24.72
CA ARG A 504 -31.08 2.45 -24.82
C ARG A 504 -29.81 1.78 -24.30
N LEU A 505 -29.35 2.18 -23.12
CA LEU A 505 -28.13 1.66 -22.48
C LEU A 505 -28.50 0.85 -21.23
N ALA A 506 -28.02 -0.39 -21.15
CA ALA A 506 -28.13 -1.24 -19.97
C ALA A 506 -26.73 -1.58 -19.49
N LEU A 507 -26.42 -1.20 -18.25
CA LEU A 507 -25.15 -1.46 -17.61
C LEU A 507 -25.37 -2.30 -16.36
N VAL A 508 -24.71 -3.45 -16.27
CA VAL A 508 -24.77 -4.35 -15.10
C VAL A 508 -23.37 -4.52 -14.54
N THR A 509 -23.21 -4.37 -13.23
CA THR A 509 -21.89 -4.52 -12.57
C THR A 509 -21.69 -5.94 -12.05
N GLU A 510 -20.43 -6.35 -11.88
CA GLU A 510 -20.10 -7.59 -11.15
C GLU A 510 -20.77 -7.69 -9.78
N GLU A 511 -20.94 -6.56 -9.08
CA GLU A 511 -21.57 -6.52 -7.76
C GLU A 511 -23.05 -6.94 -7.80
N GLU A 512 -23.74 -6.63 -8.90
CA GLU A 512 -25.11 -7.09 -9.14
C GLU A 512 -25.16 -8.57 -9.48
N ILE A 513 -24.12 -9.09 -10.15
CA ILE A 513 -24.02 -10.49 -10.58
C ILE A 513 -23.67 -11.40 -9.39
N PHE A 514 -22.60 -11.07 -8.66
CA PHE A 514 -21.98 -11.94 -7.66
C PHE A 514 -22.23 -11.47 -6.21
N GLY A 515 -22.67 -10.23 -6.00
CA GLY A 515 -22.88 -9.63 -4.68
C GLY A 515 -21.83 -8.59 -4.28
N PRO A 516 -22.00 -7.96 -3.09
CA PRO A 516 -21.12 -6.91 -2.62
C PRO A 516 -19.66 -7.38 -2.54
N ARG A 517 -18.77 -6.63 -3.19
CA ARG A 517 -17.31 -6.82 -3.16
C ARG A 517 -16.63 -5.62 -2.51
N ALA A 518 -15.50 -5.86 -1.87
CA ALA A 518 -14.64 -4.79 -1.37
C ALA A 518 -13.91 -4.16 -2.57
N LYS A 519 -14.14 -2.88 -2.82
CA LYS A 519 -13.63 -2.17 -3.99
C LYS A 519 -12.14 -1.88 -3.82
N ARG A 520 -11.32 -2.33 -4.78
CA ARG A 520 -9.89 -2.02 -4.83
C ARG A 520 -9.66 -0.55 -5.17
N ARG A 521 -9.15 0.25 -4.23
CA ARG A 521 -8.50 1.53 -4.55
C ARG A 521 -7.17 1.24 -5.26
N VAL A 522 -7.11 1.49 -6.56
CA VAL A 522 -5.86 1.46 -7.32
C VAL A 522 -5.12 2.77 -7.04
N ALA A 523 -4.38 2.85 -5.94
CA ALA A 523 -3.27 3.77 -5.87
C ALA A 523 -2.13 3.15 -6.70
N ALA A 524 -1.79 3.79 -7.83
CA ALA A 524 -0.65 3.39 -8.64
C ALA A 524 0.66 3.71 -7.88
N HIS A 525 1.06 2.84 -6.96
CA HIS A 525 2.42 2.83 -6.45
C HIS A 525 3.28 2.00 -7.41
N PRO A 526 4.41 2.51 -7.91
CA PRO A 526 5.33 1.71 -8.70
C PRO A 526 5.78 0.51 -7.88
N ALA A 527 5.61 -0.70 -8.42
CA ALA A 527 6.20 -1.90 -7.84
C ALA A 527 7.73 -1.77 -7.87
N TRP A 528 8.36 -1.87 -6.70
CA TRP A 528 9.81 -1.81 -6.58
C TRP A 528 10.45 -3.09 -7.13
N PRO A 529 11.45 -3.02 -8.02
CA PRO A 529 12.21 -4.19 -8.42
C PRO A 529 13.00 -4.75 -7.23
N ALA A 530 12.85 -6.06 -6.98
CA ALA A 530 13.63 -6.81 -6.01
C ALA A 530 15.11 -6.87 -6.42
N GLY A 531 15.90 -5.86 -6.04
CA GLY A 531 17.27 -5.73 -6.56
C GLY A 531 18.25 -4.80 -5.82
N ALA A 532 17.96 -4.28 -4.62
CA ALA A 532 18.90 -3.43 -3.89
C ALA A 532 19.53 -4.16 -2.69
N SER A 533 20.71 -4.77 -2.90
CA SER A 533 21.45 -5.54 -1.86
C SER A 533 22.82 -4.94 -1.48
N LEU A 534 23.08 -3.69 -1.84
CA LEU A 534 24.40 -3.04 -1.72
C LEU A 534 24.49 -1.81 -0.79
N GLU A 535 23.42 -1.41 -0.09
CA GLU A 535 23.38 -0.16 0.71
C GLU A 535 24.11 -0.20 2.06
N SER A 536 24.51 -1.37 2.58
CA SER A 536 25.05 -1.50 3.93
C SER A 536 26.41 -0.84 4.19
N LEU A 537 27.17 -0.44 3.15
CA LEU A 537 28.51 0.13 3.30
C LEU A 537 28.56 1.66 3.17
N ALA A 538 27.52 2.31 2.65
CA ALA A 538 27.46 3.76 2.48
C ALA A 538 27.20 4.53 3.81
N GLN A 539 26.89 3.81 4.88
CA GLN A 539 26.50 4.36 6.20
C GLN A 539 27.53 4.11 7.31
N LEU A 540 28.81 3.93 6.98
CA LEU A 540 29.87 3.66 7.97
C LEU A 540 30.31 4.94 8.70
N ALA A 541 30.21 4.95 10.03
CA ALA A 541 30.69 6.04 10.88
C ALA A 541 31.99 5.63 11.61
N PRO A 542 32.96 6.55 11.83
CA PRO A 542 34.13 6.29 12.65
C PRO A 542 33.71 5.78 14.04
N GLY A 543 34.29 4.66 14.48
CA GLY A 543 33.90 3.95 15.70
C GLY A 543 33.11 2.65 15.45
N ASP A 544 32.57 2.46 14.23
CA ASP A 544 31.88 1.22 13.87
C ASP A 544 32.82 0.01 13.90
N TYR A 545 32.33 -1.13 14.40
CA TYR A 545 33.07 -2.38 14.32
C TYR A 545 33.02 -2.96 12.90
N LEU A 546 34.15 -3.39 12.38
CA LEU A 546 34.33 -3.99 11.06
C LEU A 546 34.89 -5.40 11.18
N VAL A 547 34.48 -6.28 10.27
CA VAL A 547 34.99 -7.65 10.13
C VAL A 547 35.80 -7.77 8.85
N HIS A 548 37.10 -7.95 8.98
CA HIS A 548 37.99 -8.30 7.87
C HIS A 548 38.02 -9.82 7.63
N ALA A 549 38.25 -10.25 6.38
CA ALA A 549 38.26 -11.67 5.97
C ALA A 549 39.17 -12.57 6.77
N GLU A 550 40.35 -12.03 6.99
CA GLU A 550 41.52 -12.76 7.43
C GLU A 550 41.87 -12.41 8.87
N HIS A 551 41.54 -11.19 9.29
CA HIS A 551 42.05 -10.59 10.52
C HIS A 551 41.01 -10.46 11.63
N GLY A 552 39.72 -10.68 11.33
CA GLY A 552 38.66 -10.68 12.36
C GLY A 552 38.06 -9.30 12.61
N ILE A 553 37.63 -9.05 13.84
CA ILE A 553 36.89 -7.85 14.22
C ILE A 553 37.85 -6.73 14.64
N GLY A 554 37.74 -5.57 14.00
CA GLY A 554 38.45 -4.32 14.30
C GLY A 554 37.51 -3.11 14.35
N ILE A 555 38.01 -1.93 14.68
CA ILE A 555 37.26 -0.65 14.77
C ILE A 555 37.59 0.21 13.55
N TYR A 556 36.57 0.72 12.87
CA TYR A 556 36.73 1.67 11.78
C TYR A 556 37.17 3.05 12.30
N ARG A 557 38.20 3.64 11.70
CA ARG A 557 38.74 4.93 12.10
C ARG A 557 38.78 5.96 10.97
N GLY A 558 37.95 5.79 9.95
CA GLY A 558 37.86 6.70 8.80
C GLY A 558 38.66 6.25 7.58
N LEU A 559 38.47 6.99 6.49
CA LEU A 559 39.32 6.95 5.30
C LEU A 559 40.56 7.82 5.54
N VAL A 560 41.69 7.41 4.97
CA VAL A 560 42.94 8.16 5.04
C VAL A 560 43.60 8.06 3.67
N ASP A 561 44.04 9.20 3.16
CA ASP A 561 44.91 9.26 2.01
C ASP A 561 46.32 8.86 2.43
N LEU A 562 46.86 7.83 1.80
CA LEU A 562 48.24 7.41 2.01
C LEU A 562 48.95 7.40 0.67
N GLU A 563 50.14 7.99 0.66
CA GLU A 563 51.03 7.97 -0.48
C GLU A 563 52.03 6.82 -0.27
N LEU A 564 51.85 5.74 -1.03
CA LEU A 564 52.68 4.55 -0.94
C LEU A 564 53.42 4.36 -2.26
N ARG A 565 54.75 4.51 -2.24
CA ARG A 565 55.63 4.35 -3.41
C ARG A 565 55.26 5.26 -4.60
N GLY A 566 54.87 6.51 -4.32
CA GLY A 566 54.60 7.54 -5.34
C GLY A 566 53.21 7.48 -5.99
N VAL A 567 52.27 6.70 -5.42
CA VAL A 567 50.87 6.69 -5.83
C VAL A 567 50.01 7.04 -4.62
N ALA A 568 49.30 8.16 -4.71
CA ALA A 568 48.29 8.54 -3.72
C ALA A 568 47.06 7.64 -3.88
N GLY A 569 46.57 7.09 -2.77
CA GLY A 569 45.35 6.29 -2.77
C GLY A 569 44.63 6.39 -1.44
N GLU A 570 43.30 6.22 -1.49
CA GLU A 570 42.45 6.16 -0.32
C GLU A 570 42.48 4.78 0.33
N PHE A 571 42.65 4.75 1.65
CA PHE A 571 42.66 3.54 2.45
C PHE A 571 41.68 3.63 3.62
N LEU A 572 40.98 2.53 3.87
CA LEU A 572 40.16 2.33 5.06
C LEU A 572 41.06 1.99 6.25
N ARG A 573 41.06 2.82 7.30
CA ARG A 573 41.82 2.56 8.53
C ARG A 573 41.00 1.74 9.51
N ILE A 574 41.51 0.56 9.87
CA ILE A 574 40.91 -0.36 10.83
C ILE A 574 41.89 -0.61 11.98
N GLU A 575 41.44 -0.40 13.22
CA GLU A 575 42.21 -0.62 14.44
C GLU A 575 41.84 -1.97 15.09
N TYR A 576 42.84 -2.75 15.48
CA TYR A 576 42.71 -4.05 16.16
C TYR A 576 43.21 -3.95 17.61
N ALA A 577 43.11 -5.05 18.37
CA ALA A 577 43.60 -5.08 19.75
C ALA A 577 45.10 -4.71 19.80
N GLU A 578 45.55 -4.13 20.92
CA GLU A 578 46.92 -3.62 21.11
C GLU A 578 47.29 -2.46 20.17
N GLN A 579 46.30 -1.65 19.75
CA GLN A 579 46.47 -0.47 18.88
C GLN A 579 47.07 -0.79 17.49
N ALA A 580 47.06 -2.05 17.07
CA ALA A 580 47.52 -2.46 15.75
C ALA A 580 46.62 -1.89 14.65
N ARG A 581 47.20 -1.37 13.57
CA ARG A 581 46.47 -0.70 12.48
C ARG A 581 46.57 -1.48 11.18
N LEU A 582 45.45 -1.63 10.49
CA LEU A 582 45.36 -2.21 9.15
C LEU A 582 44.79 -1.17 8.20
N PHE A 583 45.49 -0.93 7.08
CA PHE A 583 45.05 -0.06 6.00
C PHE A 583 44.57 -0.91 4.84
N VAL A 584 43.27 -0.84 4.51
CA VAL A 584 42.67 -1.60 3.43
C VAL A 584 42.38 -0.66 2.26
N PRO A 585 42.97 -0.86 1.07
CA PRO A 585 42.65 -0.03 -0.08
C PRO A 585 41.14 -0.02 -0.40
N VAL A 586 40.58 1.11 -0.82
CA VAL A 586 39.14 1.23 -1.13
C VAL A 586 38.69 0.21 -2.20
N HIS A 587 39.50 -0.08 -3.22
CA HIS A 587 39.17 -1.12 -4.21
C HIS A 587 39.08 -2.55 -3.63
N ARG A 588 39.61 -2.78 -2.42
CA ARG A 588 39.48 -4.04 -1.65
C ARG A 588 38.43 -3.98 -0.54
N ILE A 589 37.55 -2.97 -0.54
CA ILE A 589 36.48 -2.81 0.47
C ILE A 589 35.56 -4.04 0.57
N SER A 590 35.42 -4.83 -0.51
CA SER A 590 34.69 -6.10 -0.51
C SER A 590 35.22 -7.14 0.51
N GLN A 591 36.43 -6.94 1.04
CA GLN A 591 37.02 -7.78 2.08
C GLN A 591 36.59 -7.39 3.50
N VAL A 592 35.94 -6.25 3.64
CA VAL A 592 35.50 -5.66 4.90
C VAL A 592 33.98 -5.66 4.95
N GLN A 593 33.41 -5.94 6.11
CA GLN A 593 31.96 -5.92 6.34
C GLN A 593 31.71 -5.28 7.69
N ARG A 594 30.63 -4.50 7.85
CA ARG A 594 30.24 -4.02 9.17
C ARG A 594 29.93 -5.21 10.09
N TYR A 595 30.46 -5.19 11.30
CA TYR A 595 30.16 -6.18 12.32
C TYR A 595 28.75 -5.95 12.86
N ALA A 596 27.99 -7.03 12.95
CA ALA A 596 26.61 -7.04 13.40
C ALA A 596 26.49 -7.86 14.70
N GLY A 597 26.68 -7.24 15.87
CA GLY A 597 26.52 -7.85 17.20
C GLY A 597 25.26 -7.37 17.93
N SER A 598 24.72 -8.18 18.84
CA SER A 598 23.50 -7.89 19.62
C SER A 598 23.62 -6.63 20.50
N ASP A 599 22.51 -5.90 20.65
CA ASP A 599 22.40 -4.65 21.41
C ASP A 599 23.16 -4.68 22.75
N GLY A 600 24.11 -3.76 22.89
CA GLY A 600 24.91 -3.54 24.11
C GLY A 600 26.15 -4.42 24.29
N HIS A 601 26.40 -5.41 23.41
CA HIS A 601 27.61 -6.24 23.51
C HIS A 601 28.76 -5.69 22.65
N VAL A 602 29.72 -5.04 23.29
CA VAL A 602 31.00 -4.67 22.67
C VAL A 602 31.75 -5.95 22.27
N PRO A 603 31.98 -6.22 20.97
CA PRO A 603 32.71 -7.40 20.56
C PRO A 603 34.15 -7.36 21.05
N ARG A 604 34.70 -8.53 21.38
CA ARG A 604 36.13 -8.64 21.60
C ARG A 604 36.86 -8.34 20.28
N ILE A 605 37.70 -7.32 20.30
CA ILE A 605 38.55 -6.94 19.17
C ILE A 605 39.61 -8.05 19.00
N ASP A 606 39.75 -8.54 17.77
CA ASP A 606 40.73 -9.59 17.46
C ASP A 606 42.15 -9.00 17.41
N LYS A 607 43.17 -9.85 17.62
CA LYS A 607 44.58 -9.47 17.40
C LYS A 607 44.93 -9.68 15.93
N LEU A 608 45.61 -8.71 15.32
CA LEU A 608 46.09 -8.82 13.95
C LEU A 608 47.06 -10.01 13.83
N GLY A 609 46.70 -11.02 13.02
CA GLY A 609 47.49 -12.26 12.87
C GLY A 609 47.22 -13.37 13.91
N GLY A 610 46.27 -13.18 14.83
CA GLY A 610 45.93 -14.17 15.87
C GLY A 610 45.19 -15.42 15.37
N GLU A 611 45.34 -16.55 16.08
CA GLU A 611 44.66 -17.81 15.73
C GLU A 611 43.16 -17.86 16.11
N THR A 612 42.69 -16.96 16.96
CA THR A 612 41.33 -16.94 17.52
C THR A 612 40.26 -16.89 16.42
N TRP A 613 40.41 -15.96 15.49
CA TRP A 613 39.53 -15.80 14.34
C TRP A 613 39.51 -17.05 13.44
N ARG A 614 40.68 -17.64 13.21
CA ARG A 614 40.84 -18.84 12.37
C ARG A 614 40.17 -20.07 13.01
N LYS A 615 40.28 -20.23 14.32
CA LYS A 615 39.61 -21.30 15.09
C LYS A 615 38.10 -21.11 15.12
N ALA A 616 37.62 -19.88 15.36
CA ALA A 616 36.19 -19.54 15.30
C ALA A 616 35.59 -19.84 13.92
N LYS A 617 36.28 -19.45 12.84
CA LYS A 617 35.87 -19.73 11.45
C LYS A 617 35.79 -21.23 11.16
N LYS A 618 36.73 -22.03 11.67
CA LYS A 618 36.70 -23.50 11.54
C LYS A 618 35.52 -24.13 12.28
N GLY A 619 35.24 -23.69 13.51
CA GLY A 619 34.11 -24.19 14.32
C GLY A 619 32.76 -23.89 13.67
N VAL A 620 32.54 -22.63 13.24
CA VAL A 620 31.31 -22.23 12.53
C VAL A 620 31.14 -23.00 11.23
N ALA A 621 32.23 -23.23 10.48
CA ALA A 621 32.19 -24.03 9.26
C ALA A 621 31.87 -25.51 9.50
N HIS A 622 32.13 -26.05 10.69
CA HIS A 622 31.72 -27.40 11.08
C HIS A 622 30.22 -27.43 11.40
N SER A 623 29.73 -26.55 12.28
CA SER A 623 28.30 -26.46 12.61
C SER A 623 27.42 -26.18 11.39
N LEU A 624 27.88 -25.36 10.45
CA LEU A 624 27.17 -25.12 9.18
C LEU A 624 27.10 -26.36 8.29
N ARG A 625 28.10 -27.25 8.33
CA ARG A 625 28.08 -28.51 7.58
C ARG A 625 27.10 -29.49 8.17
N ASP A 626 27.02 -29.58 9.50
CA ASP A 626 26.06 -30.47 10.16
C ASP A 626 24.63 -30.01 9.88
N LEU A 627 24.40 -28.69 9.93
CA LEU A 627 23.14 -28.08 9.53
C LEU A 627 22.75 -28.39 8.08
N ALA A 628 23.71 -28.21 7.17
CA ALA A 628 23.49 -28.46 5.75
C ALA A 628 23.23 -29.94 5.48
N ARG A 629 23.89 -30.84 6.23
CA ARG A 629 23.66 -32.30 6.14
C ARG A 629 22.24 -32.66 6.56
N GLU A 630 21.77 -32.13 7.69
CA GLU A 630 20.39 -32.38 8.15
C GLU A 630 19.35 -31.88 7.14
N LEU A 631 19.54 -30.69 6.58
CA LEU A 631 18.59 -30.10 5.63
C LEU A 631 18.61 -30.81 4.27
N LEU A 632 19.80 -31.19 3.78
CA LEU A 632 19.93 -31.99 2.57
C LEU A 632 19.30 -33.38 2.74
N ALA A 633 19.38 -33.98 3.93
CA ALA A 633 18.77 -35.28 4.19
C ALA A 633 17.23 -35.22 4.10
N VAL A 634 16.60 -34.15 4.61
CA VAL A 634 15.14 -33.95 4.48
C VAL A 634 14.75 -33.71 3.02
N HIS A 635 15.51 -32.89 2.28
CA HIS A 635 15.24 -32.61 0.87
C HIS A 635 15.41 -33.85 -0.01
N ALA A 636 16.50 -34.60 0.16
CA ALA A 636 16.75 -35.84 -0.58
C ALA A 636 15.70 -36.92 -0.28
N ALA A 637 15.23 -37.02 0.98
CA ALA A 637 14.15 -37.93 1.33
C ALA A 637 12.82 -37.57 0.62
N ARG A 638 12.62 -36.30 0.26
CA ARG A 638 11.41 -35.82 -0.43
C ARG A 638 11.51 -35.97 -1.94
N GLU A 639 12.68 -35.76 -2.55
CA GLU A 639 12.87 -36.05 -3.98
C GLU A 639 12.67 -37.52 -4.32
N LEU A 640 12.94 -38.41 -3.35
CA LEU A 640 12.75 -39.86 -3.50
C LEU A 640 11.37 -40.34 -3.05
N ALA A 641 10.58 -39.51 -2.36
CA ALA A 641 9.25 -39.86 -1.88
C ALA A 641 8.21 -39.58 -2.98
N GLN A 642 7.36 -40.57 -3.27
CA GLN A 642 6.21 -40.39 -4.13
C GLN A 642 5.10 -39.69 -3.32
N GLY A 643 4.76 -38.46 -3.72
CA GLY A 643 3.69 -37.66 -3.14
C GLY A 643 2.33 -37.94 -3.78
N PHE A 644 1.32 -37.16 -3.41
CA PHE A 644 0.02 -37.17 -4.06
C PHE A 644 -0.07 -36.00 -5.03
N SER A 645 -0.39 -36.28 -6.30
CA SER A 645 -0.61 -35.26 -7.32
C SER A 645 -2.08 -34.86 -7.30
N PHE A 646 -2.36 -33.62 -6.88
CA PHE A 646 -3.72 -33.07 -6.86
C PHE A 646 -4.21 -32.73 -8.29
N SER A 647 -5.52 -32.77 -8.49
CA SER A 647 -6.18 -32.47 -9.75
C SER A 647 -5.99 -30.99 -10.18
N PRO A 648 -5.98 -30.70 -11.49
CA PRO A 648 -5.94 -29.32 -11.97
C PRO A 648 -7.24 -28.57 -11.64
N ARG A 649 -7.22 -27.24 -11.77
CA ARG A 649 -8.39 -26.39 -11.52
C ARG A 649 -9.59 -26.83 -12.37
N ASP A 650 -10.75 -26.91 -11.73
CA ASP A 650 -12.03 -27.30 -12.30
C ASP A 650 -13.10 -26.22 -12.03
N ARG A 651 -14.31 -26.41 -12.58
CA ARG A 651 -15.39 -25.41 -12.50
C ARG A 651 -15.76 -25.02 -11.07
N LEU A 652 -15.85 -25.99 -10.16
CA LEU A 652 -16.21 -25.74 -8.76
C LEU A 652 -15.18 -24.87 -8.05
N GLN A 653 -13.90 -25.03 -8.37
CA GLN A 653 -12.84 -24.18 -7.86
C GLN A 653 -12.88 -22.77 -8.44
N GLU A 654 -13.14 -22.63 -9.73
CA GLU A 654 -13.25 -21.30 -10.34
C GLU A 654 -14.44 -20.51 -9.76
N GLU A 655 -15.56 -21.18 -9.50
CA GLU A 655 -16.72 -20.61 -8.80
C GLU A 655 -16.36 -20.24 -7.36
N PHE A 656 -15.68 -21.13 -6.62
CA PHE A 656 -15.20 -20.85 -5.26
C PHE A 656 -14.26 -19.64 -5.21
N GLU A 657 -13.30 -19.55 -6.14
CA GLU A 657 -12.39 -18.43 -6.27
C GLU A 657 -13.13 -17.13 -6.61
N ALA A 658 -14.18 -17.18 -7.44
CA ALA A 658 -15.02 -16.03 -7.77
C ALA A 658 -15.87 -15.53 -6.59
N THR A 659 -16.17 -16.37 -5.60
CA THR A 659 -16.87 -15.93 -4.37
C THR A 659 -15.99 -15.10 -3.44
N PHE A 660 -14.67 -15.04 -3.68
CA PHE A 660 -13.77 -14.22 -2.88
C PHE A 660 -14.19 -12.74 -2.99
N PRO A 661 -14.46 -12.05 -1.87
CA PRO A 661 -15.02 -10.69 -1.91
C PRO A 661 -13.98 -9.60 -2.18
N TYR A 662 -12.70 -9.94 -2.33
CA TYR A 662 -11.60 -9.01 -2.57
C TYR A 662 -10.90 -9.33 -3.89
N ASP A 663 -10.29 -8.34 -4.54
CA ASP A 663 -9.39 -8.58 -5.67
C ASP A 663 -8.03 -9.05 -5.17
N GLU A 664 -7.49 -10.10 -5.78
CA GLU A 664 -6.16 -10.58 -5.46
C GLU A 664 -5.07 -9.62 -5.96
N THR A 665 -4.02 -9.43 -5.16
CA THR A 665 -2.82 -8.71 -5.59
C THR A 665 -1.99 -9.56 -6.56
N PRO A 666 -1.13 -8.96 -7.42
CA PRO A 666 -0.25 -9.73 -8.30
C PRO A 666 0.60 -10.76 -7.53
N ASP A 667 1.14 -10.38 -6.38
CA ASP A 667 1.93 -11.29 -5.55
C ASP A 667 1.07 -12.39 -4.89
N GLN A 668 -0.17 -12.09 -4.52
CA GLN A 668 -1.12 -13.09 -4.02
C GLN A 668 -1.46 -14.11 -5.11
N LEU A 669 -1.77 -13.66 -6.33
CA LEU A 669 -2.04 -14.54 -7.47
C LEU A 669 -0.85 -15.43 -7.76
N ALA A 670 0.36 -14.86 -7.82
CA ALA A 670 1.58 -15.62 -8.00
C ALA A 670 1.77 -16.68 -6.91
N ALA A 671 1.55 -16.33 -5.63
CA ALA A 671 1.66 -17.28 -4.52
C ALA A 671 0.61 -18.40 -4.58
N ILE A 672 -0.61 -18.10 -5.03
CA ILE A 672 -1.69 -19.08 -5.24
C ILE A 672 -1.33 -20.02 -6.39
N GLU A 673 -0.90 -19.48 -7.53
CA GLU A 673 -0.49 -20.25 -8.71
C GLU A 673 0.67 -21.17 -8.39
N ASP A 674 1.71 -20.65 -7.76
CA ASP A 674 2.86 -21.39 -7.26
C ASP A 674 2.46 -22.56 -6.35
N THR A 675 1.56 -22.31 -5.40
CA THR A 675 1.12 -23.32 -4.43
C THR A 675 0.31 -24.43 -5.13
N LEU A 676 -0.65 -24.06 -5.98
CA LEU A 676 -1.46 -25.03 -6.71
C LEU A 676 -0.64 -25.83 -7.74
N ALA A 677 0.33 -25.19 -8.41
CA ALA A 677 1.23 -25.85 -9.34
C ALA A 677 2.17 -26.84 -8.63
N ASP A 678 2.61 -26.52 -7.41
CA ASP A 678 3.41 -27.44 -6.61
C ASP A 678 2.60 -28.65 -6.14
N MET A 679 1.34 -28.45 -5.72
CA MET A 679 0.42 -29.53 -5.32
C MET A 679 0.11 -30.50 -6.48
N GLN A 680 0.16 -30.03 -7.72
CA GLN A 680 -0.06 -30.90 -8.88
C GLN A 680 1.13 -31.82 -9.19
N ARG A 681 2.29 -31.64 -8.56
CA ARG A 681 3.47 -32.46 -8.84
C ARG A 681 3.42 -33.80 -8.12
N GLU A 682 4.12 -34.78 -8.67
CA GLU A 682 4.26 -36.12 -8.07
C GLU A 682 5.15 -36.14 -6.81
N ARG A 683 5.85 -35.03 -6.52
CA ARG A 683 6.70 -34.88 -5.33
C ARG A 683 5.98 -34.04 -4.27
N PRO A 684 6.12 -34.33 -2.97
CA PRO A 684 5.48 -33.53 -1.94
C PRO A 684 5.91 -32.05 -1.99
N MET A 685 5.00 -31.11 -1.74
CA MET A 685 5.25 -29.65 -1.64
C MET A 685 5.81 -29.23 -0.26
N ASP A 686 6.81 -28.35 -0.19
CA ASP A 686 7.25 -27.65 1.05
C ASP A 686 7.50 -26.17 0.74
N ARG A 687 6.41 -25.41 0.74
CA ARG A 687 6.41 -24.00 0.37
C ARG A 687 6.23 -23.11 1.59
N ILE A 688 6.90 -21.96 1.54
CA ILE A 688 6.68 -20.87 2.49
C ILE A 688 6.02 -19.70 1.76
N VAL A 689 4.92 -19.21 2.31
CA VAL A 689 4.31 -17.95 1.92
C VAL A 689 4.63 -16.92 2.98
N CYS A 690 5.43 -15.94 2.60
CA CYS A 690 5.84 -14.83 3.44
C CYS A 690 5.10 -13.56 3.00
N GLY A 691 4.63 -12.76 3.93
CA GLY A 691 4.03 -11.46 3.63
C GLY A 691 3.51 -10.80 4.90
N ASP A 692 3.29 -9.50 4.89
CA ASP A 692 2.86 -8.81 6.11
C ASP A 692 1.50 -9.31 6.63
N VAL A 693 1.23 -9.06 7.92
CA VAL A 693 -0.05 -9.41 8.55
C VAL A 693 -1.18 -8.74 7.79
N GLY A 694 -2.20 -9.50 7.37
CA GLY A 694 -3.33 -8.98 6.59
C GLY A 694 -3.14 -8.99 5.06
N TYR A 695 -2.00 -9.44 4.53
CA TYR A 695 -1.77 -9.49 3.07
C TYR A 695 -2.37 -10.74 2.41
N GLY A 696 -3.46 -11.28 2.95
CA GLY A 696 -4.17 -12.41 2.32
C GLY A 696 -3.44 -13.75 2.34
N LYS A 697 -2.45 -13.98 3.21
CA LYS A 697 -1.78 -15.30 3.36
C LYS A 697 -2.76 -16.45 3.60
N THR A 698 -3.80 -16.19 4.40
CA THR A 698 -4.87 -17.15 4.69
C THR A 698 -5.62 -17.55 3.43
N GLU A 699 -5.73 -16.67 2.43
CA GLU A 699 -6.40 -16.97 1.16
C GLU A 699 -5.69 -18.07 0.39
N VAL A 700 -4.36 -18.03 0.37
CA VAL A 700 -3.54 -19.05 -0.27
C VAL A 700 -3.80 -20.43 0.37
N ALA A 701 -3.88 -20.47 1.70
CA ALA A 701 -4.18 -21.69 2.43
C ALA A 701 -5.62 -22.19 2.25
N VAL A 702 -6.59 -21.28 2.20
CA VAL A 702 -8.01 -21.61 1.97
C VAL A 702 -8.21 -22.25 0.60
N ARG A 703 -7.60 -21.71 -0.46
CA ARG A 703 -7.69 -22.27 -1.82
C ARG A 703 -6.99 -23.61 -1.95
N ALA A 704 -5.82 -23.76 -1.35
CA ALA A 704 -5.12 -25.03 -1.28
C ALA A 704 -5.92 -26.10 -0.51
N ALA A 705 -6.53 -25.71 0.61
CA ALA A 705 -7.37 -26.60 1.41
C ALA A 705 -8.64 -27.03 0.67
N PHE A 706 -9.28 -26.11 -0.07
CA PHE A 706 -10.46 -26.42 -0.88
C PHE A 706 -10.11 -27.44 -1.98
N ARG A 707 -9.00 -27.25 -2.70
CA ARG A 707 -8.50 -28.22 -3.69
C ARG A 707 -8.25 -29.59 -3.07
N ALA A 708 -7.58 -29.64 -1.93
CA ALA A 708 -7.29 -30.91 -1.27
C ALA A 708 -8.56 -31.64 -0.81
N ALA A 709 -9.55 -30.91 -0.28
CA ALA A 709 -10.83 -31.47 0.11
C ALA A 709 -11.65 -32.00 -1.08
N LEU A 710 -11.63 -31.31 -2.23
CA LEU A 710 -12.31 -31.76 -3.45
C LEU A 710 -11.75 -33.09 -3.97
N ASP A 711 -10.44 -33.32 -3.83
CA ASP A 711 -9.80 -34.58 -4.19
C ASP A 711 -9.94 -35.68 -3.12
N GLY A 712 -10.79 -35.45 -2.10
CA GLY A 712 -11.06 -36.40 -1.03
C GLY A 712 -9.93 -36.56 -0.01
N LYS A 713 -8.98 -35.62 0.03
CA LYS A 713 -7.90 -35.60 1.01
C LYS A 713 -8.25 -34.75 2.22
N GLN A 714 -7.86 -35.21 3.40
CA GLN A 714 -8.01 -34.43 4.62
C GLN A 714 -6.95 -33.32 4.71
N VAL A 715 -7.33 -32.21 5.33
CA VAL A 715 -6.48 -31.03 5.54
C VAL A 715 -6.34 -30.75 7.04
N ALA A 716 -5.11 -30.53 7.49
CA ALA A 716 -4.82 -30.08 8.85
C ALA A 716 -4.24 -28.66 8.84
N VAL A 717 -4.89 -27.73 9.53
CA VAL A 717 -4.40 -26.36 9.74
C VAL A 717 -3.91 -26.21 11.17
N LEU A 718 -2.59 -26.14 11.33
CA LEU A 718 -1.93 -26.07 12.62
C LEU A 718 -1.62 -24.62 13.00
N VAL A 719 -2.15 -24.20 14.15
CA VAL A 719 -2.03 -22.82 14.65
C VAL A 719 -1.45 -22.78 16.08
N PRO A 720 -0.75 -21.70 16.50
CA PRO A 720 -0.05 -21.70 17.77
C PRO A 720 -0.95 -21.42 18.98
N THR A 721 -2.08 -20.72 18.78
CA THR A 721 -2.97 -20.28 19.87
C THR A 721 -4.42 -20.68 19.62
N THR A 722 -5.18 -20.81 20.70
CA THR A 722 -6.62 -21.13 20.66
C THR A 722 -7.42 -20.03 19.97
N ILE A 723 -6.98 -18.77 20.07
CA ILE A 723 -7.62 -17.61 19.42
C ILE A 723 -7.46 -17.69 17.89
N LEU A 724 -6.24 -17.94 17.40
CA LEU A 724 -6.01 -18.12 15.96
C LEU A 724 -6.80 -19.32 15.42
N CYS A 725 -6.98 -20.38 16.23
CA CYS A 725 -7.78 -21.54 15.86
C CYS A 725 -9.24 -21.15 15.59
N GLN A 726 -9.82 -20.30 16.44
CA GLN A 726 -11.18 -19.81 16.26
C GLN A 726 -11.31 -18.87 15.06
N GLN A 727 -10.34 -17.96 14.88
CA GLN A 727 -10.34 -17.03 13.73
C GLN A 727 -10.27 -17.77 12.39
N HIS A 728 -9.40 -18.78 12.30
CA HIS A 728 -9.34 -19.65 11.13
C HIS A 728 -10.62 -20.47 10.98
N GLU A 729 -11.21 -21.00 12.06
CA GLU A 729 -12.50 -21.71 12.00
C GLU A 729 -13.61 -20.84 11.41
N GLU A 730 -13.77 -19.60 11.90
CA GLU A 730 -14.77 -18.64 11.40
C GLU A 730 -14.52 -18.29 9.93
N THR A 731 -13.27 -18.02 9.56
CA THR A 731 -12.89 -17.67 8.18
C THR A 731 -13.16 -18.83 7.22
N PHE A 732 -12.76 -20.05 7.57
CA PHE A 732 -12.99 -21.23 6.75
C PHE A 732 -14.49 -21.55 6.66
N ARG A 733 -15.25 -21.47 7.76
CA ARG A 733 -16.70 -21.74 7.72
C ARG A 733 -17.45 -20.76 6.82
N GLU A 734 -17.14 -19.48 6.88
CA GLU A 734 -17.79 -18.49 6.02
C GLU A 734 -17.40 -18.67 4.55
N ARG A 735 -16.14 -19.02 4.27
CA ARG A 735 -15.65 -19.21 2.89
C ARG A 735 -16.16 -20.48 2.22
N PHE A 736 -16.29 -21.56 2.96
CA PHE A 736 -16.80 -22.83 2.45
C PHE A 736 -18.33 -22.94 2.56
N LYS A 737 -19.02 -21.84 2.90
CA LYS A 737 -20.48 -21.79 3.02
C LYS A 737 -21.12 -22.09 1.67
N GLY A 738 -22.00 -23.09 1.65
CA GLY A 738 -22.66 -23.56 0.44
C GLY A 738 -21.94 -24.72 -0.27
N TYR A 739 -20.78 -25.16 0.23
CA TYR A 739 -20.06 -26.33 -0.28
C TYR A 739 -20.17 -27.51 0.71
N PRO A 740 -20.18 -28.77 0.23
CA PRO A 740 -20.32 -29.95 1.06
C PRO A 740 -18.98 -30.36 1.73
N VAL A 741 -18.28 -29.40 2.35
CA VAL A 741 -17.00 -29.63 3.04
C VAL A 741 -17.19 -29.46 4.55
N ARG A 742 -16.85 -30.48 5.33
CA ARG A 742 -17.03 -30.46 6.79
C ARG A 742 -15.78 -29.93 7.48
N ILE A 743 -15.93 -28.74 8.06
CA ILE A 743 -14.88 -28.06 8.84
C ILE A 743 -15.14 -28.24 10.34
N GLU A 744 -14.12 -28.68 11.07
CA GLU A 744 -14.12 -28.73 12.52
C GLU A 744 -12.87 -28.08 13.12
N ALA A 745 -12.99 -27.57 14.34
CA ALA A 745 -11.83 -27.13 15.11
C ALA A 745 -11.41 -28.21 16.12
N LEU A 746 -10.16 -28.16 16.59
CA LEU A 746 -9.69 -28.93 17.75
C LEU A 746 -8.83 -28.04 18.65
N SER A 747 -9.44 -27.52 19.71
CA SER A 747 -8.83 -26.53 20.59
C SER A 747 -9.12 -26.84 22.07
N ARG A 748 -8.71 -25.96 22.99
CA ARG A 748 -8.99 -26.11 24.42
C ARG A 748 -10.39 -25.63 24.83
N PHE A 749 -11.05 -24.78 24.03
CA PHE A 749 -12.39 -24.26 24.35
C PHE A 749 -13.52 -25.25 24.04
N GLN A 750 -13.22 -26.31 23.30
CA GLN A 750 -14.23 -27.28 22.95
C GLN A 750 -14.55 -28.20 24.13
N THR A 751 -15.82 -28.58 24.25
CA THR A 751 -16.26 -29.57 25.23
C THR A 751 -15.63 -30.93 24.93
N PRO A 752 -15.36 -31.76 25.95
CA PRO A 752 -14.80 -33.10 25.74
C PRO A 752 -15.62 -33.96 24.76
N ALA A 753 -16.95 -33.83 24.82
CA ALA A 753 -17.87 -34.54 23.90
C ALA A 753 -17.72 -34.08 22.43
N ARG A 754 -17.49 -32.78 22.18
CA ARG A 754 -17.22 -32.28 20.83
C ARG A 754 -15.85 -32.75 20.35
N ALA A 755 -14.82 -32.62 21.18
CA ALA A 755 -13.47 -33.06 20.83
C ALA A 755 -13.41 -34.55 20.48
N LYS A 756 -14.13 -35.41 21.22
CA LYS A 756 -14.23 -36.85 20.93
C LYS A 756 -14.84 -37.11 19.55
N ARG A 757 -15.97 -36.46 19.24
CA ARG A 757 -16.62 -36.57 17.91
C ARG A 757 -15.72 -36.11 16.77
N VAL A 758 -14.93 -35.06 16.97
CA VAL A 758 -13.97 -34.58 15.96
C VAL A 758 -12.86 -35.61 15.73
N LEU A 759 -12.33 -36.22 16.79
CA LEU A 759 -11.29 -37.25 16.67
C LEU A 759 -11.79 -38.53 15.99
N GLU A 760 -13.02 -38.95 16.30
CA GLU A 760 -13.69 -40.06 15.59
C GLU A 760 -13.89 -39.72 14.12
N GLY A 761 -14.37 -38.49 13.84
CA GLY A 761 -14.58 -37.98 12.49
C GLY A 761 -13.30 -37.84 11.64
N LEU A 762 -12.15 -37.63 12.29
CA LEU A 762 -10.85 -37.61 11.62
C LEU A 762 -10.37 -39.02 11.24
N ALA A 763 -10.65 -40.00 12.09
CA ALA A 763 -10.26 -41.39 11.87
C ALA A 763 -11.14 -42.09 10.82
N ASP A 764 -12.44 -41.78 10.78
CA ASP A 764 -13.37 -42.33 9.77
C ASP A 764 -13.36 -41.55 8.44
N GLY A 765 -12.84 -40.32 8.44
CA GLY A 765 -12.75 -39.45 7.27
C GLY A 765 -14.01 -38.62 6.99
N THR A 766 -14.95 -38.53 7.93
CA THR A 766 -16.13 -37.66 7.81
C THR A 766 -15.80 -36.18 8.03
N VAL A 767 -14.64 -35.85 8.59
CA VAL A 767 -14.11 -34.49 8.73
C VAL A 767 -13.03 -34.26 7.66
N ASP A 768 -13.29 -33.32 6.75
CA ASP A 768 -12.40 -32.99 5.64
C ASP A 768 -11.30 -32.03 6.07
N VAL A 769 -11.66 -30.98 6.82
CA VAL A 769 -10.73 -29.93 7.26
C VAL A 769 -10.77 -29.81 8.78
N VAL A 770 -9.61 -29.96 9.42
CA VAL A 770 -9.45 -29.69 10.85
C VAL A 770 -8.49 -28.54 11.12
N ILE A 771 -8.94 -27.60 11.94
CA ILE A 771 -8.14 -26.46 12.39
C ILE A 771 -7.83 -26.67 13.86
N GLY A 772 -6.57 -26.70 14.27
CA GLY A 772 -6.27 -27.04 15.65
C GLY A 772 -4.92 -26.57 16.14
N THR A 773 -4.82 -26.53 17.46
CA THR A 773 -3.57 -26.18 18.14
C THR A 773 -2.62 -27.38 18.16
N HIS A 774 -1.54 -27.29 18.95
CA HIS A 774 -0.61 -28.39 19.19
C HIS A 774 -1.28 -29.73 19.60
N ARG A 775 -2.56 -29.73 20.02
CA ARG A 775 -3.34 -30.96 20.24
C ARG A 775 -3.38 -31.86 19.00
N LEU A 776 -3.37 -31.31 17.78
CA LEU A 776 -3.32 -32.10 16.54
C LEU A 776 -2.03 -32.91 16.37
N LEU A 777 -0.95 -32.54 17.06
CA LEU A 777 0.34 -33.23 16.98
C LEU A 777 0.48 -34.36 18.01
N GLN A 778 -0.52 -34.58 18.86
CA GLN A 778 -0.52 -35.66 19.84
C GLN A 778 -0.62 -37.02 19.13
N LYS A 779 0.01 -38.05 19.71
CA LYS A 779 0.03 -39.41 19.12
C LYS A 779 -1.37 -40.05 19.00
N THR A 780 -2.34 -39.53 19.74
CA THR A 780 -3.73 -40.01 19.76
C THR A 780 -4.54 -39.56 18.55
N VAL A 781 -4.03 -38.62 17.74
CA VAL A 781 -4.73 -38.13 16.55
C VAL A 781 -4.36 -38.99 15.36
N MET A 782 -5.35 -39.67 14.78
CA MET A 782 -5.21 -40.49 13.58
C MET A 782 -6.04 -39.87 12.46
N PHE A 783 -5.40 -39.67 11.31
CA PHE A 783 -6.05 -39.24 10.08
C PHE A 783 -6.26 -40.46 9.20
N ARG A 784 -7.39 -40.51 8.47
CA ARG A 784 -7.63 -41.53 7.45
C ARG A 784 -6.72 -41.32 6.24
N ASP A 785 -6.66 -40.11 5.70
CA ASP A 785 -5.90 -39.78 4.50
C ASP A 785 -5.53 -38.29 4.47
N LEU A 786 -4.46 -37.91 5.19
CA LEU A 786 -3.98 -36.54 5.26
C LEU A 786 -3.17 -36.17 4.01
N GLY A 787 -3.70 -35.25 3.20
CA GLY A 787 -3.03 -34.78 1.97
C GLY A 787 -2.32 -33.43 2.11
N LEU A 788 -2.78 -32.54 2.99
CA LEU A 788 -2.21 -31.19 3.13
C LEU A 788 -2.09 -30.78 4.61
N LEU A 789 -0.92 -30.25 4.97
CA LEU A 789 -0.63 -29.65 6.27
C LEU A 789 -0.30 -28.15 6.10
N VAL A 790 -1.18 -27.29 6.60
CA VAL A 790 -0.95 -25.85 6.68
C VAL A 790 -0.42 -25.50 8.07
N ILE A 791 0.66 -24.73 8.15
CA ILE A 791 1.28 -24.30 9.41
C ILE A 791 1.33 -22.79 9.45
N ASP A 792 0.59 -22.19 10.38
CA ASP A 792 0.63 -20.74 10.60
C ASP A 792 1.58 -20.40 11.76
N GLU A 793 2.44 -19.41 11.57
CA GLU A 793 3.44 -18.94 12.55
C GLU A 793 4.32 -20.05 13.17
N GLU A 794 4.98 -20.85 12.31
CA GLU A 794 5.86 -21.98 12.68
C GLU A 794 6.86 -21.65 13.81
N HIS A 795 7.31 -20.40 13.92
CA HIS A 795 8.29 -19.97 14.91
C HIS A 795 7.82 -20.16 16.36
N ARG A 796 6.51 -20.10 16.63
CA ARG A 796 5.95 -20.19 18.00
C ARG A 796 5.78 -21.61 18.53
N PHE A 797 5.99 -22.65 17.72
CA PHE A 797 5.90 -24.04 18.17
C PHE A 797 7.15 -24.50 18.95
N GLY A 798 6.94 -25.27 20.01
CA GLY A 798 7.99 -25.90 20.81
C GLY A 798 8.82 -26.95 20.06
N VAL A 799 9.95 -27.37 20.64
CA VAL A 799 10.90 -28.29 20.00
C VAL A 799 10.27 -29.64 19.68
N ALA A 800 9.52 -30.24 20.63
CA ALA A 800 8.85 -31.53 20.42
C ALA A 800 7.80 -31.47 19.29
N HIS A 801 7.06 -30.36 19.18
CA HIS A 801 6.10 -30.14 18.11
C HIS A 801 6.79 -30.05 16.74
N LYS A 802 7.94 -29.35 16.67
CA LYS A 802 8.73 -29.22 15.45
C LYS A 802 9.30 -30.55 14.96
N GLU A 803 9.69 -31.45 15.84
CA GLU A 803 10.12 -32.81 15.46
C GLU A 803 8.96 -33.63 14.87
N ARG A 804 7.75 -33.53 15.43
CA ARG A 804 6.58 -34.20 14.87
C ARG A 804 6.21 -33.64 13.49
N ILE A 805 6.26 -32.31 13.33
CA ILE A 805 6.05 -31.65 12.04
C ILE A 805 7.07 -32.13 10.99
N LYS A 806 8.36 -32.27 11.36
CA LYS A 806 9.39 -32.80 10.46
C LYS A 806 9.09 -34.22 9.97
N GLN A 807 8.44 -35.04 10.79
CA GLN A 807 8.04 -36.40 10.38
C GLN A 807 6.92 -36.35 9.34
N LEU A 808 5.89 -35.53 9.57
CA LEU A 808 4.77 -35.34 8.62
C LEU A 808 5.23 -34.70 7.31
N LYS A 809 6.20 -33.77 7.37
CA LYS A 809 6.88 -33.14 6.22
C LYS A 809 7.59 -34.15 5.31
N LYS A 810 7.67 -35.44 5.60
CA LYS A 810 8.32 -36.40 4.68
C LYS A 810 7.38 -36.89 3.58
N THR A 811 6.09 -36.97 3.86
CA THR A 811 5.12 -37.68 3.01
C THR A 811 3.92 -36.82 2.60
N VAL A 812 3.70 -35.69 3.27
CA VAL A 812 2.52 -34.82 3.08
C VAL A 812 2.97 -33.47 2.51
N ASP A 813 2.12 -32.85 1.71
CA ASP A 813 2.29 -31.48 1.23
C ASP A 813 2.19 -30.50 2.40
N VAL A 814 3.15 -29.58 2.49
CA VAL A 814 3.24 -28.62 3.60
C VAL A 814 3.31 -27.19 3.09
N LEU A 815 2.38 -26.37 3.57
CA LEU A 815 2.32 -24.94 3.33
C LEU A 815 2.57 -24.20 4.64
N THR A 816 3.65 -23.41 4.71
CA THR A 816 3.99 -22.61 5.90
C THR A 816 3.66 -21.14 5.66
N LEU A 817 2.83 -20.54 6.51
CA LEU A 817 2.50 -19.11 6.48
C LEU A 817 3.30 -18.36 7.54
N THR A 818 3.87 -17.20 7.19
CA THR A 818 4.56 -16.37 8.17
C THR A 818 4.51 -14.87 7.85
N ALA A 819 4.40 -14.04 8.90
CA ALA A 819 4.44 -12.59 8.78
C ALA A 819 5.85 -12.03 8.55
N THR A 820 6.85 -12.60 9.24
CA THR A 820 8.24 -12.16 9.13
C THR A 820 9.14 -13.34 8.75
N PRO A 821 9.94 -13.23 7.69
CA PRO A 821 10.78 -14.33 7.29
C PRO A 821 11.91 -14.52 8.31
N ILE A 822 11.94 -15.68 8.97
CA ILE A 822 13.02 -16.02 9.90
C ILE A 822 14.35 -15.99 9.14
N PRO A 823 15.39 -15.27 9.60
CA PRO A 823 16.64 -15.08 8.84
C PRO A 823 17.32 -16.39 8.37
N ARG A 824 17.15 -17.47 9.13
CA ARG A 824 17.66 -18.80 8.77
C ARG A 824 16.84 -19.45 7.66
N THR A 825 15.53 -19.24 7.66
CA THR A 825 14.59 -19.78 6.68
C THR A 825 14.73 -19.07 5.33
N LEU A 826 14.87 -17.75 5.35
CA LEU A 826 15.12 -16.91 4.18
C LEU A 826 16.48 -17.26 3.51
N GLN A 827 17.48 -17.64 4.31
CA GLN A 827 18.76 -18.14 3.77
C GLN A 827 18.65 -19.49 3.05
N LEU A 828 17.72 -20.35 3.45
CA LEU A 828 17.51 -21.66 2.81
C LEU A 828 16.72 -21.52 1.50
N ALA A 829 15.74 -20.61 1.47
CA ALA A 829 15.07 -20.23 0.24
C ALA A 829 16.08 -19.69 -0.79
N PHE A 830 16.97 -18.78 -0.38
CA PHE A 830 18.03 -18.26 -1.26
C PHE A 830 19.09 -19.28 -1.68
N ALA A 831 19.15 -20.45 -1.04
CA ALA A 831 20.03 -21.54 -1.44
C ALA A 831 19.33 -22.54 -2.39
N GLY A 832 18.07 -22.31 -2.74
CA GLY A 832 17.24 -23.21 -3.56
C GLY A 832 16.83 -24.49 -2.82
N LEU A 833 16.92 -24.52 -1.49
CA LEU A 833 16.61 -25.70 -0.67
C LEU A 833 15.16 -25.71 -0.17
N ARG A 834 14.41 -24.61 -0.33
CA ARG A 834 13.02 -24.45 0.06
C ARG A 834 12.34 -23.41 -0.83
N ASP A 835 11.14 -23.70 -1.32
CA ASP A 835 10.41 -22.80 -2.20
C ASP A 835 9.75 -21.67 -1.38
N LEU A 836 9.85 -20.43 -1.86
CA LEU A 836 9.40 -19.22 -1.17
C LEU A 836 8.60 -18.34 -2.12
N SER A 837 7.36 -18.05 -1.77
CA SER A 837 6.57 -16.97 -2.35
C SER A 837 6.53 -15.79 -1.38
N VAL A 838 6.76 -14.59 -1.89
CA VAL A 838 6.69 -13.34 -1.11
C VAL A 838 5.49 -12.53 -1.58
N ILE A 839 4.66 -12.10 -0.64
CA ILE A 839 3.54 -11.20 -0.86
C ILE A 839 3.91 -9.86 -0.23
N ASP A 840 4.29 -8.89 -1.06
CA ASP A 840 4.74 -7.57 -0.63
C ASP A 840 3.70 -6.47 -0.94
N THR A 841 2.86 -6.72 -1.94
CA THR A 841 1.79 -5.79 -2.33
C THR A 841 0.67 -5.79 -1.28
N PRO A 842 0.39 -4.66 -0.58
CA PRO A 842 -0.71 -4.58 0.37
C PRO A 842 -2.09 -4.66 -0.31
N PRO A 843 -3.12 -5.18 0.37
CA PRO A 843 -4.51 -5.05 -0.06
C PRO A 843 -4.97 -3.58 -0.04
N ALA A 844 -5.85 -3.20 -0.96
CA ALA A 844 -6.19 -1.80 -1.26
C ALA A 844 -6.97 -1.04 -0.16
N ASP A 845 -7.62 -1.74 0.77
CA ASP A 845 -8.38 -1.11 1.87
C ASP A 845 -7.51 -0.72 3.07
N ARG A 846 -6.21 -1.04 3.03
CA ARG A 846 -5.33 -0.81 4.17
C ARG A 846 -4.71 0.59 4.08
N LEU A 847 -5.08 1.45 5.03
CA LEU A 847 -4.47 2.76 5.19
C LEU A 847 -3.18 2.66 6.03
N ALA A 848 -2.20 3.48 5.71
CA ALA A 848 -0.98 3.64 6.51
C ALA A 848 -1.32 3.99 7.97
N ILE A 849 -0.60 3.35 8.91
CA ILE A 849 -0.77 3.57 10.35
C ILE A 849 0.01 4.82 10.74
N ARG A 850 -0.68 5.85 11.22
CA ARG A 850 -0.02 7.08 11.69
C ARG A 850 0.71 6.80 12.99
N THR A 851 2.02 6.90 12.98
CA THR A 851 2.87 6.65 14.15
C THR A 851 3.38 7.97 14.71
N GLN A 852 3.14 8.22 15.99
CA GLN A 852 3.66 9.39 16.71
C GLN A 852 4.59 8.94 17.81
N VAL A 853 5.79 9.51 17.87
CA VAL A 853 6.68 9.38 19.03
C VAL A 853 6.56 10.64 19.86
N GLY A 854 6.28 10.51 21.16
CA GLY A 854 6.04 11.66 22.03
C GLY A 854 6.34 11.38 23.48
N ARG A 855 6.37 12.46 24.29
CA ARG A 855 6.50 12.33 25.74
C ARG A 855 5.27 11.64 26.32
N TYR A 856 5.47 10.87 27.39
CA TYR A 856 4.37 10.35 28.20
C TYR A 856 3.48 11.52 28.66
N SER A 857 2.19 11.46 28.30
CA SER A 857 1.17 12.42 28.68
C SER A 857 -0.15 11.70 28.91
N GLU A 858 -0.74 11.89 30.09
CA GLU A 858 -2.06 11.36 30.43
C GLU A 858 -3.17 12.01 29.59
N GLU A 859 -3.02 13.29 29.23
CA GLU A 859 -3.96 14.01 28.38
C GLU A 859 -4.02 13.41 26.96
N VAL A 860 -2.85 13.15 26.36
CA VAL A 860 -2.77 12.53 25.03
C VAL A 860 -3.34 11.11 25.06
N MET A 861 -3.10 10.37 26.14
CA MET A 861 -3.66 9.02 26.32
C MET A 861 -5.19 9.07 26.41
N ARG A 862 -5.74 10.00 27.19
CA ARG A 862 -7.19 10.22 27.31
C ARG A 862 -7.80 10.61 25.98
N GLU A 863 -7.22 11.58 25.28
CA GLU A 863 -7.69 12.04 23.97
C GLU A 863 -7.70 10.90 22.95
N ALA A 864 -6.61 10.13 22.87
CA ALA A 864 -6.50 8.98 21.96
C ALA A 864 -7.55 7.89 22.25
N ILE A 865 -7.83 7.60 23.53
CA ILE A 865 -8.84 6.60 23.92
C ILE A 865 -10.25 7.10 23.60
N LEU A 866 -10.60 8.32 24.03
CA LEU A 866 -11.93 8.88 23.79
C LEU A 866 -12.21 9.05 22.30
N ARG A 867 -11.20 9.47 21.51
CA ARG A 867 -11.28 9.52 20.06
C ARG A 867 -11.66 8.17 19.45
N GLU A 868 -11.03 7.09 19.91
CA GLU A 868 -11.33 5.74 19.45
C GLU A 868 -12.75 5.31 19.81
N MET A 869 -13.19 5.61 21.02
CA MET A 869 -14.51 5.24 21.50
C MET A 869 -15.62 6.01 20.78
N ARG A 870 -15.43 7.31 20.49
CA ARG A 870 -16.39 8.11 19.71
C ARG A 870 -16.61 7.55 18.30
N ARG A 871 -15.61 6.87 17.72
CA ARG A 871 -15.74 6.18 16.43
C ARG A 871 -16.23 4.72 16.54
N GLY A 872 -16.61 4.27 17.74
CA GLY A 872 -17.05 2.90 18.00
C GLY A 872 -15.94 1.85 17.90
N GLY A 873 -14.68 2.27 18.03
CA GLY A 873 -13.51 1.40 17.98
C GLY A 873 -13.00 0.99 19.36
N GLN A 874 -11.92 0.22 19.38
CA GLN A 874 -11.27 -0.29 20.59
C GLN A 874 -9.77 0.04 20.62
N VAL A 875 -9.17 0.08 21.80
CA VAL A 875 -7.77 0.51 22.00
C VAL A 875 -6.92 -0.61 22.58
N PHE A 876 -5.74 -0.82 22.00
CA PHE A 876 -4.67 -1.56 22.67
C PHE A 876 -3.78 -0.62 23.47
N LEU A 877 -3.61 -0.87 24.77
CA LEU A 877 -2.60 -0.17 25.57
C LEU A 877 -1.53 -1.14 26.04
N VAL A 878 -0.32 -0.96 25.54
CA VAL A 878 0.81 -1.84 25.84
C VAL A 878 1.64 -1.25 26.98
N HIS A 879 1.67 -1.96 28.11
CA HIS A 879 2.54 -1.69 29.24
C HIS A 879 3.35 -2.94 29.57
N ASN A 880 4.59 -3.01 29.08
CA ASN A 880 5.41 -4.23 29.12
C ASN A 880 6.11 -4.49 30.47
N ARG A 881 5.38 -4.36 31.59
CA ARG A 881 5.87 -4.65 32.94
C ARG A 881 4.72 -5.08 33.86
N VAL A 882 4.69 -6.37 34.23
CA VAL A 882 3.56 -6.95 34.98
C VAL A 882 3.45 -6.37 36.39
N GLN A 883 4.58 -6.04 37.03
CA GLN A 883 4.59 -5.51 38.41
C GLN A 883 3.87 -4.15 38.53
N THR A 884 3.86 -3.36 37.46
CA THR A 884 3.30 -2.00 37.44
C THR A 884 2.04 -1.89 36.60
N ILE A 885 1.55 -2.99 36.02
CA ILE A 885 0.36 -2.98 35.16
C ILE A 885 -0.92 -2.65 35.95
N GLY A 886 -0.98 -3.02 37.24
CA GLY A 886 -2.09 -2.66 38.14
C GLY A 886 -2.20 -1.15 38.33
N ALA A 887 -1.08 -0.48 38.63
CA ALA A 887 -1.04 0.98 38.77
C ALA A 887 -1.41 1.71 37.47
N MET A 888 -1.06 1.15 36.31
CA MET A 888 -1.50 1.68 35.01
C MET A 888 -3.02 1.51 34.82
N ALA A 889 -3.61 0.40 35.28
CA ALA A 889 -5.07 0.22 35.26
C ALA A 889 -5.79 1.25 36.13
N GLU A 890 -5.28 1.52 37.34
CA GLU A 890 -5.80 2.57 38.23
C GLU A 890 -5.69 3.96 37.59
N THR A 891 -4.56 4.23 36.91
CA THR A 891 -4.37 5.47 36.15
C THR A 891 -5.43 5.61 35.06
N LEU A 892 -5.67 4.57 34.27
CA LEU A 892 -6.70 4.56 33.22
C LEU A 892 -8.10 4.76 33.77
N ALA A 893 -8.44 4.12 34.88
CA ALA A 893 -9.74 4.31 35.54
C ALA A 893 -9.96 5.76 36.00
N ARG A 894 -8.89 6.48 36.34
CA ARG A 894 -8.95 7.90 36.68
C ARG A 894 -9.08 8.81 35.47
N ILE A 895 -8.31 8.55 34.40
CA ILE A 895 -8.24 9.47 33.25
C ILE A 895 -9.35 9.23 32.22
N VAL A 896 -9.86 8.01 32.11
CA VAL A 896 -10.98 7.66 31.21
C VAL A 896 -12.02 6.81 31.96
N PRO A 897 -12.78 7.39 32.90
CA PRO A 897 -13.83 6.66 33.65
C PRO A 897 -14.94 6.14 32.75
N GLU A 898 -15.08 6.68 31.54
CA GLU A 898 -16.08 6.28 30.54
C GLU A 898 -15.74 4.94 29.86
N ALA A 899 -14.49 4.47 29.95
CA ALA A 899 -14.00 3.31 29.23
C ALA A 899 -14.01 2.03 30.07
N VAL A 900 -14.46 0.92 29.48
CA VAL A 900 -14.33 -0.41 30.10
C VAL A 900 -12.93 -0.96 29.83
N VAL A 901 -12.08 -0.94 30.84
CA VAL A 901 -10.68 -1.40 30.76
C VAL A 901 -10.54 -2.85 31.24
N VAL A 902 -9.93 -3.70 30.42
CA VAL A 902 -9.59 -5.10 30.77
C VAL A 902 -8.08 -5.30 30.77
N VAL A 903 -7.57 -5.96 31.80
CA VAL A 903 -6.13 -6.23 31.96
C VAL A 903 -5.79 -7.66 31.52
N ALA A 904 -4.79 -7.82 30.65
CA ALA A 904 -4.33 -9.10 30.14
C ALA A 904 -2.79 -9.20 30.13
N HIS A 905 -2.21 -10.09 30.95
CA HIS A 905 -0.77 -10.33 31.02
C HIS A 905 -0.43 -11.82 31.18
N GLY A 906 0.85 -12.18 30.98
CA GLY A 906 1.26 -13.57 30.70
C GLY A 906 1.48 -14.42 31.95
N GLN A 907 1.33 -13.80 33.12
CA GLN A 907 1.29 -14.49 34.40
C GLN A 907 -0.14 -14.88 34.80
N LEU A 908 -1.16 -14.42 34.06
CA LEU A 908 -2.51 -14.91 34.25
C LEU A 908 -2.59 -16.39 33.87
N PRO A 909 -3.44 -17.19 34.54
CA PRO A 909 -3.76 -18.53 34.10
C PRO A 909 -4.19 -18.51 32.62
N GLU A 910 -3.70 -19.45 31.81
CA GLU A 910 -3.92 -19.45 30.34
C GLU A 910 -5.42 -19.35 29.98
N ARG A 911 -6.28 -20.04 30.73
CA ARG A 911 -7.75 -20.02 30.53
C ARG A 911 -8.37 -18.65 30.80
N GLU A 912 -7.82 -17.89 31.75
CA GLU A 912 -8.32 -16.57 32.11
C GLU A 912 -7.84 -15.50 31.11
N LEU A 913 -6.57 -15.55 30.73
CA LEU A 913 -5.98 -14.70 29.68
C LEU A 913 -6.78 -14.82 28.38
N GLU A 914 -7.05 -16.07 27.98
CA GLU A 914 -7.87 -16.42 26.83
C GLU A 914 -9.29 -15.84 26.92
N LYS A 915 -9.98 -16.01 28.05
CA LYS A 915 -11.34 -15.49 28.27
C LYS A 915 -11.39 -13.95 28.16
N ARG A 916 -10.46 -13.25 28.81
CA ARG A 916 -10.38 -11.78 28.80
C ARG A 916 -10.12 -11.24 27.39
N THR A 917 -9.23 -11.90 26.64
CA THR A 917 -8.90 -11.52 25.26
C THR A 917 -10.07 -11.72 24.30
N LEU A 918 -10.81 -12.82 24.45
CA LEU A 918 -12.04 -13.07 23.67
C LEU A 918 -13.14 -12.05 23.99
N GLY A 919 -13.34 -11.72 25.27
CA GLY A 919 -14.30 -10.68 25.66
C GLY A 919 -13.99 -9.33 25.00
N PHE A 920 -12.72 -8.94 24.97
CA PHE A 920 -12.27 -7.77 24.22
C PHE A 920 -12.59 -7.90 22.72
N MET A 921 -12.27 -9.03 22.07
CA MET A 921 -12.58 -9.21 20.64
C MET A 921 -14.08 -9.11 20.31
N HIS A 922 -14.95 -9.56 21.21
CA HIS A 922 -16.40 -9.45 21.04
C HIS A 922 -16.97 -8.06 21.33
N GLY A 923 -16.15 -7.10 21.75
CA GLY A 923 -16.58 -5.74 22.07
C GLY A 923 -17.13 -5.56 23.49
N GLN A 924 -16.79 -6.47 24.42
CA GLN A 924 -17.20 -6.37 25.83
C GLN A 924 -16.32 -5.41 26.65
N ALA A 925 -15.25 -4.87 26.05
CA ALA A 925 -14.32 -3.94 26.68
C ALA A 925 -13.76 -2.97 25.64
N ASP A 926 -13.60 -1.69 25.98
CA ASP A 926 -13.12 -0.65 25.07
C ASP A 926 -11.59 -0.63 24.99
N VAL A 927 -10.91 -0.89 26.11
CA VAL A 927 -9.45 -0.83 26.21
C VAL A 927 -8.88 -2.15 26.73
N LEU A 928 -7.95 -2.74 25.98
CA LEU A 928 -7.15 -3.87 26.44
C LEU A 928 -5.79 -3.39 26.94
N LEU A 929 -5.65 -3.29 28.26
CA LEU A 929 -4.36 -3.05 28.92
C LEU A 929 -3.57 -4.35 28.97
N CYS A 930 -2.48 -4.43 28.20
CA CYS A 930 -1.75 -5.67 28.00
C CYS A 930 -0.24 -5.50 27.98
N THR A 931 0.48 -6.62 28.11
CA THR A 931 1.90 -6.68 27.79
C THR A 931 2.11 -7.01 26.30
N THR A 932 3.32 -7.37 25.89
CA THR A 932 3.67 -7.82 24.53
C THR A 932 2.95 -9.10 24.05
N ILE A 933 1.99 -9.64 24.80
CA ILE A 933 1.25 -10.88 24.46
C ILE A 933 0.40 -10.73 23.20
N ILE A 934 -0.07 -9.53 22.89
CA ILE A 934 -0.80 -9.27 21.65
C ILE A 934 0.07 -9.50 20.40
N GLU A 935 1.41 -9.56 20.52
CA GLU A 935 2.34 -9.98 19.45
C GLU A 935 2.01 -11.39 18.91
N SER A 936 1.27 -12.21 19.66
CA SER A 936 1.09 -13.65 19.40
C SER A 936 -0.24 -14.07 18.77
N GLY A 937 -1.05 -13.15 18.24
CA GLY A 937 -2.20 -13.55 17.40
C GLY A 937 -3.57 -13.03 17.81
N VAL A 938 -3.64 -11.88 18.50
CA VAL A 938 -4.91 -11.16 18.60
C VAL A 938 -5.07 -10.33 17.34
N ASP A 939 -6.13 -10.60 16.60
CA ASP A 939 -6.61 -9.80 15.47
C ASP A 939 -7.97 -9.24 15.86
N ASN A 940 -8.08 -7.92 15.95
CA ASN A 940 -9.34 -7.25 16.23
C ASN A 940 -9.54 -6.13 15.20
N PRO A 941 -10.45 -6.30 14.22
CA PRO A 941 -10.76 -5.28 13.22
C PRO A 941 -11.28 -3.96 13.80
N ARG A 942 -11.90 -3.99 15.00
CA ARG A 942 -12.38 -2.80 15.71
C ARG A 942 -11.25 -2.06 16.42
N ALA A 943 -10.12 -2.71 16.65
CA ALA A 943 -8.98 -2.07 17.32
C ALA A 943 -8.14 -1.28 16.32
N ASN A 944 -8.36 0.04 16.27
CA ASN A 944 -7.67 0.92 15.33
C ASN A 944 -6.73 1.93 16.00
N THR A 945 -6.58 1.90 17.32
CA THR A 945 -5.58 2.68 18.04
C THR A 945 -4.73 1.80 18.95
N ILE A 946 -3.41 1.97 18.90
CA ILE A 946 -2.46 1.36 19.83
C ILE A 946 -1.66 2.45 20.54
N ILE A 947 -1.56 2.33 21.86
CA ILE A 947 -0.75 3.19 22.72
C ILE A 947 0.32 2.32 23.36
N VAL A 948 1.59 2.60 23.08
CA VAL A 948 2.73 1.86 23.61
C VAL A 948 3.43 2.72 24.65
N ASN A 949 3.27 2.36 25.92
CA ASN A 949 3.98 2.99 27.02
C ASN A 949 5.42 2.44 27.08
N ARG A 950 6.39 3.32 27.36
CA ARG A 950 7.83 3.00 27.38
C ARG A 950 8.31 2.37 26.07
N ALA A 951 7.99 3.00 24.94
CA ALA A 951 8.43 2.54 23.62
C ALA A 951 9.97 2.48 23.49
N ASP A 952 10.69 3.28 24.30
CA ASP A 952 12.14 3.26 24.46
C ASP A 952 12.70 1.91 24.94
N ALA A 953 11.89 1.09 25.62
CA ALA A 953 12.30 -0.20 26.18
C ALA A 953 12.02 -1.40 25.24
N LEU A 954 11.44 -1.18 24.07
CA LEU A 954 11.05 -2.23 23.12
C LEU A 954 11.96 -2.24 21.88
N GLY A 955 12.23 -3.44 21.33
CA GLY A 955 13.01 -3.59 20.11
C GLY A 955 12.23 -3.19 18.85
N LEU A 956 12.93 -2.92 17.74
CA LEU A 956 12.31 -2.41 16.50
C LEU A 956 11.30 -3.40 15.93
N ALA A 957 11.69 -4.68 15.85
CA ALA A 957 10.81 -5.76 15.39
C ALA A 957 9.53 -5.88 16.22
N GLN A 958 9.62 -5.62 17.53
CA GLN A 958 8.46 -5.67 18.42
C GLN A 958 7.54 -4.48 18.22
N LEU A 959 8.10 -3.27 18.16
CA LEU A 959 7.34 -2.06 17.88
C LEU A 959 6.60 -2.19 16.54
N TYR A 960 7.27 -2.76 15.54
CA TYR A 960 6.66 -3.07 14.24
C TYR A 960 5.52 -4.09 14.33
N GLN A 961 5.74 -5.21 15.04
CA GLN A 961 4.69 -6.23 15.24
C GLN A 961 3.49 -5.70 16.02
N LEU A 962 3.73 -4.91 17.06
CA LEU A 962 2.67 -4.26 17.86
C LEU A 962 1.91 -3.24 17.00
N ARG A 963 2.62 -2.40 16.24
CA ARG A 963 2.01 -1.45 15.29
C ARG A 963 1.12 -2.18 14.30
N GLY A 964 1.59 -3.29 13.72
CA GLY A 964 0.83 -4.11 12.78
C GLY A 964 -0.40 -4.83 13.36
N ARG A 965 -0.67 -4.71 14.67
CA ARG A 965 -1.91 -5.23 15.28
C ARG A 965 -3.13 -4.34 15.03
N VAL A 966 -2.92 -3.06 14.73
CA VAL A 966 -3.98 -2.10 14.39
C VAL A 966 -3.97 -1.78 12.89
N GLY A 967 -5.03 -1.12 12.40
CA GLY A 967 -5.11 -0.71 10.98
C GLY A 967 -5.51 -1.85 10.06
N ARG A 968 -6.52 -2.61 10.48
CA ARG A 968 -7.12 -3.71 9.70
C ARG A 968 -8.52 -3.38 9.17
N SER A 969 -9.09 -2.24 9.58
CA SER A 969 -10.33 -1.71 9.03
C SER A 969 -10.06 -0.70 7.92
N THR A 970 -11.11 -0.25 7.23
CA THR A 970 -11.08 0.89 6.30
C THR A 970 -10.85 2.22 7.01
N GLN A 971 -10.89 2.25 8.36
CA GLN A 971 -10.58 3.43 9.15
C GLN A 971 -9.08 3.52 9.40
N ARG A 972 -8.55 4.74 9.34
CA ARG A 972 -7.15 5.00 9.62
C ARG A 972 -6.80 4.61 11.06
N ALA A 973 -5.67 3.95 11.23
CA ALA A 973 -5.18 3.57 12.55
C ALA A 973 -4.08 4.50 13.06
N TYR A 974 -3.98 4.59 14.39
CA TYR A 974 -3.04 5.44 15.11
C TYR A 974 -2.17 4.61 16.04
N ALA A 975 -0.87 4.90 16.07
CA ALA A 975 0.10 4.29 16.96
C ALA A 975 0.83 5.39 17.75
N TYR A 976 0.54 5.48 19.04
CA TYR A 976 1.17 6.44 19.96
C TYR A 976 2.31 5.75 20.72
N LEU A 977 3.54 6.12 20.42
CA LEU A 977 4.76 5.58 21.03
C LEU A 977 5.26 6.57 22.10
N MET A 978 4.96 6.28 23.36
CA MET A 978 5.24 7.19 24.48
C MET A 978 6.59 6.89 25.14
N VAL A 979 7.36 7.94 25.43
CA VAL A 979 8.64 7.88 26.15
C VAL A 979 8.66 8.86 27.33
N ASN A 980 9.30 8.51 28.45
CA ASN A 980 9.26 9.34 29.66
C ASN A 980 10.08 10.64 29.54
N ALA A 981 11.23 10.58 28.87
CA ALA A 981 12.16 11.70 28.69
C ALA A 981 12.77 11.64 27.28
N PRO A 982 12.16 12.33 26.29
CA PRO A 982 12.63 12.34 24.90
C PRO A 982 14.09 12.83 24.77
N ASP A 983 14.47 13.78 25.63
CA ASP A 983 15.78 14.43 25.61
C ASP A 983 16.91 13.50 26.10
N ASN A 984 16.58 12.52 26.94
CA ASN A 984 17.53 11.55 27.53
C ASN A 984 17.44 10.15 26.88
N LEU A 985 16.94 10.06 25.65
CA LEU A 985 16.97 8.80 24.90
C LEU A 985 18.40 8.40 24.55
N SER A 986 18.72 7.11 24.65
CA SER A 986 19.97 6.60 24.10
C SER A 986 20.01 6.82 22.58
N PRO A 987 21.19 7.01 21.97
CA PRO A 987 21.31 7.17 20.52
C PRO A 987 20.63 6.04 19.73
N ASP A 988 20.75 4.80 20.22
CA ASP A 988 20.10 3.62 19.63
C ASP A 988 18.57 3.67 19.74
N ALA A 989 18.03 4.11 20.87
CA ALA A 989 16.58 4.24 21.06
C ALA A 989 16.00 5.35 20.19
N ARG A 990 16.68 6.49 20.05
CA ARG A 990 16.29 7.59 19.17
C ARG A 990 16.25 7.14 17.71
N LYS A 991 17.34 6.56 17.21
CA LYS A 991 17.44 6.07 15.83
C LYS A 991 16.37 5.02 15.50
N ARG A 992 16.05 4.15 16.47
CA ARG A 992 14.99 3.15 16.34
C ARG A 992 13.59 3.78 16.27
N LEU A 993 13.33 4.79 17.11
CA LEU A 993 12.05 5.50 17.17
C LEU A 993 11.83 6.39 15.93
N GLU A 994 12.90 7.01 15.40
CA GLU A 994 12.89 7.68 14.09
C GLU A 994 12.59 6.69 12.98
N ALA A 995 13.30 5.56 12.93
CA ALA A 995 13.07 4.54 11.91
C ALA A 995 11.62 4.01 11.90
N ILE A 996 11.00 3.75 13.05
CA ILE A 996 9.60 3.28 13.08
C ILE A 996 8.59 4.37 12.68
N GLN A 997 8.94 5.64 12.88
CA GLN A 997 8.14 6.81 12.47
C GLN A 997 8.23 7.02 10.95
N ASP A 998 9.43 6.87 10.38
CA ASP A 998 9.68 6.99 8.93
C ASP A 998 9.11 5.81 8.13
N LEU A 999 9.03 4.61 8.74
CA LEU A 999 8.41 3.41 8.16
C LEU A 999 6.88 3.50 8.08
N SER A 1000 6.33 4.64 7.67
CA SER A 1000 4.89 4.90 7.59
C SER A 1000 4.18 4.12 6.46
N GLU A 1001 4.94 3.59 5.49
CA GLU A 1001 4.42 2.81 4.37
C GLU A 1001 4.09 1.34 4.72
N LEU A 1002 3.10 0.80 4.00
CA LEU A 1002 2.75 -0.63 4.00
C LEU A 1002 3.73 -1.37 3.06
N GLY A 1003 4.25 -2.54 3.48
CA GLY A 1003 5.20 -3.37 2.71
C GLY A 1003 6.62 -3.30 3.24
N SER A 1004 6.84 -2.55 4.32
CA SER A 1004 8.15 -2.35 4.89
C SER A 1004 8.66 -3.54 5.72
N GLY A 1005 7.88 -4.62 5.90
CA GLY A 1005 8.25 -5.80 6.68
C GLY A 1005 9.48 -6.53 6.13
N PHE A 1006 9.65 -6.54 4.80
CA PHE A 1006 10.86 -7.07 4.15
C PHE A 1006 12.08 -6.16 4.35
N ARG A 1007 11.91 -4.83 4.24
CA ARG A 1007 12.95 -3.83 4.58
C ARG A 1007 13.36 -3.99 6.04
N LEU A 1008 12.39 -4.20 6.95
CA LEU A 1008 12.61 -4.45 8.36
C LEU A 1008 13.40 -5.74 8.59
N ALA A 1009 13.08 -6.85 7.92
CA ALA A 1009 13.86 -8.09 8.04
C ALA A 1009 15.30 -7.94 7.53
N ASN A 1010 15.54 -7.08 6.53
CA ASN A 1010 16.88 -6.70 6.07
C ASN A 1010 17.61 -5.77 7.05
N LEU A 1011 16.89 -4.85 7.69
CA LEU A 1011 17.39 -4.00 8.76
C LEU A 1011 17.67 -4.80 10.04
N ASP A 1012 16.90 -5.86 10.33
CA ASP A 1012 17.03 -6.80 11.45
C ASP A 1012 18.03 -7.93 11.15
N LEU A 1013 18.40 -8.11 9.87
CA LEU A 1013 19.59 -8.83 9.43
C LEU A 1013 20.88 -8.06 9.76
N ALA A 1014 20.80 -6.73 9.95
CA ALA A 1014 21.72 -5.97 10.80
C ALA A 1014 21.20 -6.03 12.25
N PRO A 1015 22.05 -6.12 13.25
CA PRO A 1015 21.65 -6.72 14.51
C PRO A 1015 20.65 -5.82 15.26
N SER A 1016 19.42 -6.29 15.45
CA SER A 1016 18.58 -5.94 16.60
C SER A 1016 17.98 -7.24 17.13
N SER A 1017 17.97 -7.43 18.44
CA SER A 1017 17.77 -8.75 19.04
C SER A 1017 16.39 -8.95 19.67
N ARG A 1018 15.74 -10.10 19.41
CA ARG A 1018 15.02 -10.93 20.40
C ARG A 1018 14.84 -12.37 19.88
N ALA A 1019 15.56 -13.33 20.50
CA ALA A 1019 15.16 -14.73 20.64
C ALA A 1019 16.10 -15.42 21.64
N THR A 1020 15.78 -15.34 22.92
CA THR A 1020 16.34 -16.16 24.00
C THR A 1020 15.64 -17.51 24.03
N SER A 1021 16.39 -18.63 23.94
CA SER A 1021 15.94 -19.94 24.45
C SER A 1021 16.66 -20.23 25.77
N PRO A 1022 16.09 -21.02 26.70
CA PRO A 1022 16.78 -21.44 27.91
C PRO A 1022 17.93 -22.39 27.54
N ARG A 1023 19.04 -22.23 28.25
CA ARG A 1023 20.31 -22.94 28.07
C ARG A 1023 20.18 -24.44 28.36
N SER A 1024 20.81 -25.27 27.53
CA SER A 1024 21.60 -26.40 28.03
C SER A 1024 22.86 -25.84 28.67
N ALA A 1025 23.13 -26.21 29.92
CA ALA A 1025 24.35 -25.86 30.62
C ALA A 1025 25.60 -26.40 29.90
N THR A 1026 26.69 -25.64 30.04
CA THR A 1026 28.10 -25.88 29.65
C THR A 1026 28.57 -25.48 28.23
N ARG A 1027 29.50 -24.51 28.23
CA ARG A 1027 30.40 -23.95 27.19
C ARG A 1027 29.96 -22.66 26.44
N PRO A 1028 30.82 -21.62 26.36
CA PRO A 1028 30.49 -20.32 25.75
C PRO A 1028 30.61 -20.37 24.22
N THR A 1029 29.64 -19.81 23.51
CA THR A 1029 29.57 -19.83 22.03
C THR A 1029 29.79 -18.44 21.43
N TRP A 1030 30.79 -18.35 20.55
CA TRP A 1030 31.15 -17.17 19.75
C TRP A 1030 30.46 -17.24 18.37
N ARG A 1031 29.85 -16.15 17.88
CA ARG A 1031 29.21 -16.05 16.53
C ARG A 1031 29.83 -14.92 15.71
N CYS A 1032 30.13 -15.17 14.43
CA CYS A 1032 30.57 -14.11 13.51
C CYS A 1032 29.91 -14.12 12.11
N SER A 1033 30.14 -13.05 11.34
CA SER A 1033 29.34 -12.51 10.23
C SER A 1033 29.10 -13.45 9.01
N ARG A 1034 27.92 -13.32 8.40
CA ARG A 1034 27.24 -14.38 7.61
C ARG A 1034 27.43 -14.35 6.09
N ARG A 1035 27.95 -13.28 5.46
CA ARG A 1035 28.07 -13.23 3.97
C ARG A 1035 29.22 -14.09 3.41
N ARG A 1036 30.26 -14.39 4.20
CA ARG A 1036 31.39 -15.24 3.75
C ARG A 1036 31.08 -16.73 3.67
N SER A 1037 30.04 -17.22 4.35
CA SER A 1037 29.64 -18.62 4.22
C SER A 1037 29.13 -18.93 2.80
N LYS A 1038 28.48 -17.97 2.14
CA LYS A 1038 27.96 -18.10 0.76
C LYS A 1038 29.08 -18.32 -0.28
N ARG A 1039 30.19 -17.57 -0.21
CA ARG A 1039 31.34 -17.76 -1.15
C ARG A 1039 32.09 -19.08 -0.91
N CYS A 1040 32.24 -19.51 0.34
CA CYS A 1040 32.87 -20.79 0.68
C CYS A 1040 31.99 -22.00 0.33
N ALA A 1041 30.65 -21.86 0.41
CA ALA A 1041 29.72 -22.89 -0.01
C ALA A 1041 29.70 -23.01 -1.55
N ALA A 1042 29.45 -21.91 -2.28
CA ALA A 1042 29.36 -21.91 -3.74
C ALA A 1042 30.63 -22.42 -4.46
N SER A 1043 31.82 -22.05 -3.96
CA SER A 1043 33.10 -22.52 -4.51
C SER A 1043 33.36 -24.01 -4.26
N ARG A 1044 32.77 -24.59 -3.20
CA ARG A 1044 32.93 -26.02 -2.86
C ARG A 1044 31.85 -26.91 -3.48
N THR A 1045 30.64 -26.41 -3.70
CA THR A 1045 29.59 -27.12 -4.44
C THR A 1045 29.99 -27.28 -5.92
N ARG A 1046 30.55 -26.22 -6.55
CA ARG A 1046 31.14 -26.32 -7.91
C ARG A 1046 32.27 -27.35 -7.99
N ARG A 1047 33.19 -27.37 -7.01
CA ARG A 1047 34.30 -28.35 -6.97
C ARG A 1047 33.85 -29.80 -6.73
N ARG A 1048 32.68 -30.03 -6.11
CA ARG A 1048 32.12 -31.38 -5.94
C ARG A 1048 31.34 -31.86 -7.17
N SER A 1049 30.68 -30.96 -7.91
CA SER A 1049 30.01 -31.33 -9.17
C SER A 1049 31.00 -31.76 -10.27
N ILE A 1050 32.21 -31.21 -10.29
CA ILE A 1050 33.25 -31.50 -11.31
C ILE A 1050 34.01 -32.81 -11.01
N ARG A 1051 33.84 -33.44 -9.84
CA ARG A 1051 34.52 -34.70 -9.47
C ARG A 1051 33.67 -35.97 -9.65
N ARG A 1052 32.49 -35.88 -10.26
CA ARG A 1052 31.57 -37.01 -10.49
C ARG A 1052 31.23 -37.26 -11.97
N SER A 1053 32.21 -37.11 -12.85
CA SER A 1053 32.16 -37.63 -14.23
C SER A 1053 33.44 -38.41 -14.54
N GLY A 1054 33.54 -39.60 -13.95
CA GLY A 1054 34.54 -40.62 -14.29
C GLY A 1054 33.82 -41.94 -14.56
N CYS A 1055 34.03 -42.48 -15.76
CA CYS A 1055 33.35 -43.62 -16.39
C CYS A 1055 33.18 -44.86 -15.48
N PRO A 1056 32.07 -45.62 -15.63
CA PRO A 1056 32.06 -47.04 -15.31
C PRO A 1056 32.35 -47.86 -16.59
N SER A 1057 33.32 -48.76 -16.50
CA SER A 1057 33.48 -49.87 -17.46
C SER A 1057 32.36 -50.90 -17.29
N PRO A 1058 31.90 -51.54 -18.37
CA PRO A 1058 31.34 -52.88 -18.28
C PRO A 1058 32.11 -53.88 -19.15
N ARG A 1059 32.52 -55.01 -18.55
CA ARG A 1059 32.81 -56.26 -19.27
C ARG A 1059 31.54 -57.10 -19.30
N GLY A 1060 31.21 -57.66 -20.47
CA GLY A 1060 30.42 -58.90 -20.58
C GLY A 1060 29.36 -58.92 -21.68
N CYS A 1061 29.73 -59.36 -22.90
CA CYS A 1061 29.11 -60.48 -23.65
C CYS A 1061 29.79 -60.69 -25.04
N PRO A 1062 29.62 -61.87 -25.69
CA PRO A 1062 30.70 -62.56 -26.39
C PRO A 1062 30.70 -62.48 -27.94
N ARG A 1063 31.86 -62.85 -28.52
CA ARG A 1063 32.13 -63.50 -29.83
C ARG A 1063 31.26 -63.12 -31.04
N SER A 1064 31.89 -62.54 -32.07
CA SER A 1064 32.15 -63.21 -33.38
C SER A 1064 32.72 -62.26 -34.46
N THR A 1065 33.66 -62.80 -35.25
CA THR A 1065 34.02 -62.49 -36.66
C THR A 1065 34.46 -61.06 -37.04
N CYS A 1066 35.74 -60.79 -37.28
CA CYS A 1066 36.57 -61.07 -38.49
C CYS A 1066 36.56 -59.96 -39.57
N ARG A 1067 37.72 -59.29 -39.65
CA ARG A 1067 38.45 -58.73 -40.82
C ARG A 1067 38.10 -57.35 -41.42
N PRO A 1068 39.11 -56.67 -42.02
CA PRO A 1068 39.22 -55.21 -42.16
C PRO A 1068 39.35 -54.74 -43.64
N SER A 1069 39.83 -53.50 -43.84
CA SER A 1069 40.25 -52.83 -45.10
C SER A 1069 39.16 -51.93 -45.75
N THR A 1070 39.39 -50.78 -46.39
CA THR A 1070 40.56 -49.94 -46.70
C THR A 1070 40.06 -48.62 -47.33
N SER A 1071 40.85 -47.54 -47.16
CA SER A 1071 41.19 -46.47 -48.15
C SER A 1071 40.15 -45.60 -48.88
N GLY A 1072 40.40 -44.28 -48.79
CA GLY A 1072 40.37 -43.29 -49.91
C GLY A 1072 39.00 -42.79 -50.35
N SER A 1073 38.82 -41.62 -50.95
CA SER A 1073 39.65 -40.44 -51.23
C SER A 1073 38.78 -39.48 -52.06
N TYR A 1074 38.93 -38.17 -51.80
CA TYR A 1074 38.79 -37.04 -52.75
C TYR A 1074 37.46 -36.68 -53.46
N SER A 1075 37.09 -35.40 -53.25
CA SER A 1075 36.75 -34.37 -54.27
C SER A 1075 35.41 -34.50 -55.02
N THR A 1076 34.70 -33.49 -55.51
CA THR A 1076 34.77 -32.01 -55.55
C THR A 1076 33.49 -31.53 -56.23
N SER A 1077 33.19 -30.23 -56.09
CA SER A 1077 32.38 -29.38 -56.99
C SER A 1077 30.86 -29.57 -56.94
N GLY A 1078 30.05 -28.52 -57.01
CA GLY A 1078 30.35 -27.10 -57.13
C GLY A 1078 29.09 -26.30 -57.44
N SER A 1079 29.21 -24.99 -57.18
CA SER A 1079 28.43 -23.91 -57.79
C SER A 1079 26.94 -23.82 -57.39
N ARG A 1080 26.32 -22.65 -57.26
CA ARG A 1080 26.74 -21.26 -57.51
C ARG A 1080 25.64 -20.36 -56.95
N ALA A 1081 26.08 -19.19 -56.48
CA ALA A 1081 25.45 -17.88 -56.65
C ALA A 1081 24.06 -17.65 -56.01
N ALA A 1082 23.75 -16.49 -55.47
CA ALA A 1082 24.45 -15.22 -55.29
C ALA A 1082 23.63 -14.48 -54.23
N ALA A 1083 24.25 -13.98 -53.16
CA ALA A 1083 24.82 -12.64 -53.09
C ALA A 1083 23.70 -11.57 -52.90
N ALA A 1084 23.85 -10.54 -52.09
CA ALA A 1084 25.05 -10.00 -51.49
C ALA A 1084 24.57 -8.97 -50.46
N THR A 1085 25.15 -8.92 -49.27
CA THR A 1085 26.15 -7.92 -48.84
C THR A 1085 25.50 -6.91 -47.88
N ARG A 1086 26.11 -6.49 -46.78
CA ARG A 1086 27.48 -6.68 -46.30
C ARG A 1086 27.52 -6.21 -44.84
N ARG A 1087 28.34 -6.94 -44.06
CA ARG A 1087 29.39 -6.45 -43.15
C ARG A 1087 28.96 -5.60 -41.95
N SER A 1088 29.53 -5.80 -40.77
CA SER A 1088 30.61 -6.69 -40.38
C SER A 1088 30.87 -6.55 -38.89
N THR A 1089 31.20 -7.69 -38.25
CA THR A 1089 32.30 -7.91 -37.30
C THR A 1089 32.34 -7.06 -36.03
N GLY A 1090 32.62 -7.61 -34.85
CA GLY A 1090 33.15 -8.91 -34.47
C GLY A 1090 32.99 -9.05 -32.96
N CYS A 1091 32.80 -10.26 -32.46
CA CYS A 1091 33.90 -11.13 -32.03
C CYS A 1091 34.46 -10.71 -30.66
N ALA A 1092 34.13 -11.49 -29.63
CA ALA A 1092 35.06 -12.11 -28.68
C ALA A 1092 34.28 -12.43 -27.39
N THR A 1093 33.95 -13.68 -27.10
CA THR A 1093 34.85 -14.67 -26.47
C THR A 1093 35.12 -14.36 -24.99
N ARG A 1094 34.55 -15.25 -24.15
CA ARG A 1094 35.02 -15.75 -22.84
C ARG A 1094 34.69 -15.00 -21.54
N CYS A 1095 34.11 -15.84 -20.65
CA CYS A 1095 34.17 -15.90 -19.18
C CYS A 1095 33.10 -15.17 -18.37
#